data_AF-J3NFV8-F1
#
_entry.id   AF-J3NFV8-F1
#
_cell.length_a   1.000
_cell.length_b   1.000
_cell.length_c   1.000
_cell.angle_alpha   90.00
_cell.angle_beta   90.00
_cell.angle_gamma   90.00
#
_symmetry.space_group_name_H-M   'P 1'
#
loop_
_entity.id
_entity.type
_entity.pdbx_description
1 polymer ?
#
loop_
_entity_poly.entity_id
_entity_poly.type
_entity_poly.pdbx_seq_one_letter_code
_entity_poly.pdbx_strand_id
1 'polypeptide(L)'
;MRIIPALQLLAAAVAPIQAAFTWKNVKIGGGGGFVPGIVFHPTAKGVAYARTDIGGLYKLNSDDSWTAVTDSLATNAGWSKLGVDAVALDPKDPNKVYAATGLYTNSWDPDNGSIVRSSDKGATWSVSTLPFKVGGNMPGRGLGERLAVDPNNGKILFFGARSGNGLWKSTDGGVTFSKVTSFTAVGTFAQNPADTTGYQSDIQGLTWVTFDPTSPVLPGSGATSRIFVGTADNITASVYVTNDGGSTWAPVAGQPKAYFPHKAKIQPAEKALYVTYADGTGPFDGTKGAVYRYDLAKSTWKDITPVSGADLTYGFGGLGVDMLKPGTLVVASLNSWWPDAQIFRSTDSGATWSRLWEWAAYPEMHQYYSIRTSKAPWIETGHLSQDSKRLGWMIESLEINPTDSDHWLYGTGLTVFGGHDLTKWDTVHNITIQSLADGIEETAVLELASAPGGSELLIAIGDITGFTYKTSADLFKSPARPWMAPKWATSSGVDYAGAKPNSVVRVGQTQGEPMLAASSDGGASWSVHPGANTNYYGGVAALSADASVVLWATANGAVVRSQNQGAFAAVSGLPSSLPGTVSVAADKRRAGVFYVASSGAAALYVSTDAGATFARAAGSLSPAATGVRYVTAHPAVAGAVFVSTDAGVFRSADSGATFAPVASGLTDAQHIALGLGAGGSSWTLYALGSGPGGQRRLHASADAGAGPWVDIQGAAQGFGRMENARLAGSGNVPGQVYVGTNGRGVFVAQGSVGGGGGGTGSTTLVTSTTTSATTTSKPMTTSMSTSSSARPTTTGGGGGPTVPRYGQCGGIGYGGPTVCAAPHTCTKQNDWYWQCL
;
A
#
# COMPACT_ATOMS: atom_id res chain seq x y z
N MET A 1 17.05 -77.76 -2.27
CA MET A 1 17.63 -76.93 -3.35
C MET A 1 16.45 -76.24 -4.04
N ARG A 2 16.20 -74.92 -4.01
CA ARG A 2 16.85 -73.70 -3.53
C ARG A 2 15.75 -72.82 -2.91
N ILE A 3 16.04 -72.11 -1.83
CA ILE A 3 15.19 -71.05 -1.27
C ILE A 3 15.86 -69.72 -1.63
N ILE A 4 15.11 -68.79 -2.20
CA ILE A 4 15.49 -67.37 -2.37
C ILE A 4 14.47 -66.55 -1.57
N PRO A 5 14.88 -65.65 -0.66
CA PRO A 5 14.05 -64.53 -0.26
C PRO A 5 14.51 -63.25 -0.98
N ALA A 6 13.55 -62.54 -1.55
CA ALA A 6 13.72 -61.21 -2.11
C ALA A 6 13.87 -60.19 -0.97
N LEU A 7 14.92 -59.37 -1.04
CA LEU A 7 15.15 -58.23 -0.16
C LEU A 7 14.37 -57.02 -0.72
N GLN A 8 13.34 -56.55 -0.01
CA GLN A 8 12.73 -55.24 -0.27
C GLN A 8 13.53 -54.18 0.49
N LEU A 9 14.19 -53.28 -0.25
CA LEU A 9 14.81 -52.07 0.29
C LEU A 9 13.70 -51.02 0.51
N LEU A 10 13.39 -50.69 1.77
CA LEU A 10 12.64 -49.47 2.09
C LEU A 10 13.60 -48.27 2.00
N ALA A 11 13.48 -47.46 0.95
CA ALA A 11 14.03 -46.11 0.93
C ALA A 11 13.11 -45.21 1.78
N ALA A 12 13.54 -44.89 2.99
CA ALA A 12 12.88 -43.85 3.80
C ALA A 12 13.14 -42.49 3.12
N ALA A 13 12.09 -41.88 2.56
CA ALA A 13 12.14 -40.50 2.09
C ALA A 13 12.34 -39.59 3.31
N VAL A 14 13.54 -39.03 3.47
CA VAL A 14 13.82 -37.99 4.46
C VAL A 14 13.14 -36.71 3.98
N ALA A 15 11.95 -36.43 4.51
CA ALA A 15 11.34 -35.11 4.31
C ALA A 15 12.24 -34.06 4.98
N PRO A 16 12.60 -32.96 4.29
CA PRO A 16 13.40 -31.91 4.90
C PRO A 16 12.66 -31.33 6.11
N ILE A 17 13.36 -31.23 7.24
CA ILE A 17 12.85 -30.62 8.46
C ILE A 17 12.53 -29.15 8.16
N GLN A 18 11.25 -28.80 8.14
CA GLN A 18 10.79 -27.44 7.90
C GLN A 18 10.91 -26.64 9.20
N ALA A 19 11.80 -25.65 9.24
CA ALA A 19 11.85 -24.68 10.32
C ALA A 19 10.86 -23.55 9.99
N ALA A 20 9.58 -23.70 10.33
CA ALA A 20 8.61 -22.64 10.10
C ALA A 20 8.83 -21.48 11.07
N PHE A 21 9.24 -20.31 10.56
CA PHE A 21 9.33 -19.10 11.38
C PHE A 21 7.92 -18.56 11.65
N THR A 22 7.75 -17.90 12.80
CA THR A 22 6.51 -17.17 13.11
C THR A 22 6.69 -15.71 12.71
N TRP A 23 5.89 -15.26 11.75
CA TRP A 23 5.97 -13.92 11.18
C TRP A 23 5.01 -12.95 11.85
N LYS A 24 5.45 -11.71 12.00
CA LYS A 24 4.67 -10.57 12.48
C LYS A 24 5.02 -9.34 11.66
N ASN A 25 4.17 -8.33 11.63
CA ASN A 25 4.56 -7.05 11.07
C ASN A 25 5.48 -6.27 12.03
N VAL A 26 6.46 -5.58 11.47
CA VAL A 26 7.05 -4.38 12.09
C VAL A 26 5.94 -3.33 12.13
N LYS A 27 5.74 -2.71 13.30
CA LYS A 27 4.64 -1.77 13.53
C LYS A 27 5.01 -0.37 13.04
N ILE A 28 4.64 -0.06 11.81
CA ILE A 28 4.54 1.34 11.36
C ILE A 28 3.26 1.94 11.95
N GLY A 29 2.16 1.19 11.88
CA GLY A 29 0.84 1.56 12.38
C GLY A 29 0.17 2.66 11.55
N GLY A 30 -1.17 2.66 11.50
CA GLY A 30 -1.95 3.70 10.83
C GLY A 30 -2.22 3.45 9.35
N GLY A 31 -2.01 2.22 8.85
CA GLY A 31 -2.22 1.88 7.44
C GLY A 31 -1.01 2.20 6.58
N GLY A 32 -0.90 3.45 6.15
CA GLY A 32 0.12 3.94 5.21
C GLY A 32 -0.21 3.72 3.73
N GLY A 33 -1.48 3.43 3.42
CA GLY A 33 -1.99 3.14 2.07
C GLY A 33 -3.48 3.47 1.93
N PHE A 34 -4.09 3.08 0.81
CA PHE A 34 -5.46 3.43 0.48
C PHE A 34 -6.46 2.36 0.89
N VAL A 35 -7.42 2.75 1.74
CA VAL A 35 -8.55 1.90 2.15
C VAL A 35 -9.83 2.30 1.39
N PRO A 36 -10.10 1.74 0.19
CA PRO A 36 -11.25 2.11 -0.65
C PRO A 36 -12.62 1.66 -0.12
N GLY A 37 -12.67 0.72 0.82
CA GLY A 37 -13.92 0.12 1.29
C GLY A 37 -13.84 -0.40 2.72
N ILE A 38 -14.85 -0.04 3.52
CA ILE A 38 -15.11 -0.56 4.85
C ILE A 38 -16.54 -1.09 4.85
N VAL A 39 -16.75 -2.31 5.37
CA VAL A 39 -18.06 -2.97 5.38
C VAL A 39 -18.34 -3.50 6.77
N PHE A 40 -19.29 -2.88 7.47
CA PHE A 40 -19.83 -3.42 8.72
C PHE A 40 -20.86 -4.51 8.43
N HIS A 41 -20.94 -5.52 9.31
CA HIS A 41 -22.03 -6.48 9.28
C HIS A 41 -23.34 -5.76 9.63
N PRO A 42 -24.42 -5.96 8.86
CA PRO A 42 -25.65 -5.16 9.00
C PRO A 42 -26.35 -5.33 10.36
N THR A 43 -26.14 -6.47 11.03
CA THR A 43 -26.85 -6.82 12.27
C THR A 43 -25.95 -7.29 13.42
N ALA A 44 -24.66 -7.56 13.18
CA ALA A 44 -23.80 -8.20 14.17
C ALA A 44 -22.77 -7.20 14.67
N LYS A 45 -22.80 -6.93 15.98
CA LYS A 45 -21.87 -6.01 16.63
C LYS A 45 -20.43 -6.50 16.51
N GLY A 46 -19.50 -5.56 16.27
CA GLY A 46 -18.06 -5.83 16.25
C GLY A 46 -17.57 -6.68 15.06
N VAL A 47 -18.38 -6.84 14.01
CA VAL A 47 -17.96 -7.48 12.77
C VAL A 47 -17.90 -6.44 11.66
N ALA A 48 -16.68 -6.14 11.22
CA ALA A 48 -16.44 -5.28 10.07
C ALA A 48 -15.17 -5.70 9.35
N TYR A 49 -15.06 -5.33 8.08
CA TYR A 49 -13.88 -5.58 7.27
C TYR A 49 -13.46 -4.32 6.52
N ALA A 50 -12.16 -4.14 6.33
CA ALA A 50 -11.57 -3.08 5.52
C ALA A 50 -10.81 -3.72 4.35
N ARG A 51 -11.21 -3.43 3.11
CA ARG A 51 -10.50 -3.84 1.91
C ARG A 51 -9.51 -2.77 1.48
N THR A 52 -8.37 -3.24 0.98
CA THR A 52 -7.27 -2.40 0.52
C THR A 52 -7.00 -2.67 -0.96
N ASP A 53 -6.36 -1.72 -1.64
CA ASP A 53 -6.10 -1.86 -3.07
C ASP A 53 -4.90 -2.77 -3.39
N ILE A 54 -3.90 -2.81 -2.51
CA ILE A 54 -2.69 -3.65 -2.66
C ILE A 54 -2.36 -4.52 -1.44
N GLY A 55 -3.11 -4.43 -0.34
CA GLY A 55 -2.72 -4.98 0.97
C GLY A 55 -3.66 -6.03 1.57
N GLY A 56 -4.57 -6.59 0.78
CA GLY A 56 -5.52 -7.61 1.21
C GLY A 56 -6.76 -7.09 1.95
N LEU A 57 -7.33 -7.99 2.76
CA LEU A 57 -8.54 -7.76 3.54
C LEU A 57 -8.21 -7.82 5.04
N TYR A 58 -8.79 -6.90 5.81
CA TYR A 58 -8.62 -6.84 7.25
C TYR A 58 -9.95 -7.01 7.97
N LYS A 59 -9.94 -7.67 9.11
CA LYS A 59 -11.08 -7.83 10.02
C LYS A 59 -10.90 -6.96 11.26
N LEU A 60 -11.95 -6.22 11.64
CA LEU A 60 -11.99 -5.43 12.87
C LEU A 60 -11.96 -6.32 14.11
N ASN A 61 -11.19 -5.91 15.11
CA ASN A 61 -11.11 -6.53 16.43
C ASN A 61 -11.88 -5.71 17.47
N SER A 62 -12.11 -6.28 18.65
CA SER A 62 -12.89 -5.64 19.72
C SER A 62 -12.23 -4.40 20.35
N ASP A 63 -10.96 -4.15 20.05
CA ASP A 63 -10.15 -3.01 20.55
C ASP A 63 -9.85 -1.96 19.46
N ASP A 64 -10.62 -2.01 18.36
CA ASP A 64 -10.47 -1.23 17.13
C ASP A 64 -9.13 -1.42 16.39
N SER A 65 -8.39 -2.49 16.70
CA SER A 65 -7.30 -2.95 15.84
C SER A 65 -7.83 -3.81 14.70
N TRP A 66 -6.98 -4.08 13.73
CA TRP A 66 -7.30 -4.84 12.53
C TRP A 66 -6.39 -6.06 12.37
N THR A 67 -6.94 -7.16 11.88
CA THR A 67 -6.20 -8.39 11.58
C THR A 67 -6.26 -8.66 10.08
N ALA A 68 -5.11 -8.78 9.40
CA ALA A 68 -5.07 -9.24 8.02
C ALA A 68 -5.58 -10.68 7.92
N VAL A 69 -6.52 -10.95 7.02
CA VAL A 69 -7.16 -12.27 6.87
C VAL A 69 -6.86 -12.92 5.52
N THR A 70 -6.07 -12.29 4.66
CA THR A 70 -5.75 -12.80 3.30
C THR A 70 -4.28 -13.18 3.10
N ASP A 71 -3.44 -13.11 4.13
CA ASP A 71 -2.00 -13.38 4.01
C ASP A 71 -1.74 -14.82 3.52
N SER A 72 -2.59 -15.79 3.88
CA SER A 72 -2.48 -17.19 3.40
C SER A 72 -2.83 -17.37 1.93
N LEU A 73 -3.54 -16.43 1.32
CA LEU A 73 -3.87 -16.43 -0.11
C LEU A 73 -2.79 -15.72 -0.94
N ALA A 74 -2.12 -14.72 -0.35
CA ALA A 74 -1.11 -13.86 -0.96
C ALA A 74 0.27 -14.54 -1.10
N THR A 75 0.31 -15.81 -1.50
CA THR A 75 1.55 -16.51 -1.87
C THR A 75 2.13 -15.94 -3.17
N ASN A 76 3.34 -16.33 -3.57
CA ASN A 76 3.91 -15.88 -4.86
C ASN A 76 2.99 -16.19 -6.06
N ALA A 77 2.35 -17.36 -6.07
CA ALA A 77 1.40 -17.74 -7.12
C ALA A 77 0.02 -17.10 -6.95
N GLY A 78 -0.32 -16.64 -5.73
CA GLY A 78 -1.58 -15.98 -5.41
C GLY A 78 -1.45 -14.47 -5.16
N TRP A 79 -0.34 -13.86 -5.59
CA TRP A 79 0.06 -12.52 -5.18
C TRP A 79 -0.98 -11.44 -5.47
N SER A 80 -1.69 -11.55 -6.59
CA SER A 80 -2.73 -10.60 -7.00
C SER A 80 -3.95 -10.63 -6.10
N LYS A 81 -4.11 -11.64 -5.24
CA LYS A 81 -5.20 -11.71 -4.26
C LYS A 81 -5.07 -10.71 -3.11
N LEU A 82 -3.94 -10.00 -3.04
CA LEU A 82 -3.81 -8.81 -2.21
C LEU A 82 -4.68 -7.64 -2.72
N GLY A 83 -5.02 -7.61 -4.02
CA GLY A 83 -5.98 -6.64 -4.53
C GLY A 83 -7.39 -7.07 -4.22
N VAL A 84 -8.13 -6.26 -3.45
CA VAL A 84 -9.52 -6.56 -3.06
C VAL A 84 -10.46 -5.50 -3.62
N ASP A 85 -11.15 -5.84 -4.71
CA ASP A 85 -12.05 -4.92 -5.45
C ASP A 85 -13.41 -4.77 -4.78
N ALA A 86 -13.90 -5.81 -4.10
CA ALA A 86 -15.17 -5.77 -3.37
C ALA A 86 -15.25 -6.78 -2.23
N VAL A 87 -16.05 -6.48 -1.21
CA VAL A 87 -16.33 -7.35 -0.06
C VAL A 87 -17.83 -7.42 0.19
N ALA A 88 -18.33 -8.60 0.55
CA ALA A 88 -19.70 -8.78 0.99
C ALA A 88 -19.78 -9.69 2.22
N LEU A 89 -20.70 -9.37 3.11
CA LEU A 89 -20.99 -10.13 4.33
C LEU A 89 -22.39 -10.75 4.21
N ASP A 90 -22.56 -11.98 4.68
CA ASP A 90 -23.88 -12.62 4.70
C ASP A 90 -24.72 -12.01 5.83
N PRO A 91 -25.82 -11.27 5.55
CA PRO A 91 -26.59 -10.58 6.58
C PRO A 91 -27.22 -11.51 7.65
N LYS A 92 -27.32 -12.82 7.35
CA LYS A 92 -27.88 -13.84 8.24
C LYS A 92 -26.81 -14.69 8.94
N ASP A 93 -25.54 -14.58 8.56
CA ASP A 93 -24.45 -15.36 9.13
C ASP A 93 -23.17 -14.52 9.27
N PRO A 94 -22.87 -14.00 10.48
CA PRO A 94 -21.72 -13.13 10.69
C PRO A 94 -20.37 -13.85 10.60
N ASN A 95 -20.36 -15.18 10.38
CA ASN A 95 -19.12 -15.91 10.11
C ASN A 95 -18.75 -15.90 8.62
N LYS A 96 -19.69 -15.57 7.73
CA LYS A 96 -19.46 -15.62 6.29
C LYS A 96 -19.04 -14.28 5.71
N VAL A 97 -17.93 -14.31 4.99
CA VAL A 97 -17.37 -13.18 4.26
C VAL A 97 -16.92 -13.64 2.88
N TYR A 98 -17.18 -12.80 1.89
CA TYR A 98 -16.80 -13.00 0.50
C TYR A 98 -16.00 -11.79 0.02
N ALA A 99 -15.00 -12.02 -0.81
CA ALA A 99 -14.22 -10.95 -1.41
C ALA A 99 -13.90 -11.24 -2.89
N ALA A 100 -13.97 -10.21 -3.73
CA ALA A 100 -13.51 -10.25 -5.11
C ALA A 100 -12.03 -9.85 -5.16
N THR A 101 -11.16 -10.77 -5.54
CA THR A 101 -9.71 -10.62 -5.46
C THR A 101 -9.05 -10.68 -6.83
N GLY A 102 -8.08 -9.81 -7.07
CA GLY A 102 -7.28 -9.63 -8.28
C GLY A 102 -6.80 -8.18 -8.35
N LEU A 103 -5.62 -7.93 -8.91
CA LEU A 103 -4.96 -6.63 -8.74
C LEU A 103 -5.14 -5.71 -9.95
N TYR A 104 -4.92 -6.23 -11.15
CA TYR A 104 -5.00 -5.45 -12.39
C TYR A 104 -5.79 -6.19 -13.47
N THR A 105 -6.38 -5.46 -14.40
CA THR A 105 -7.07 -6.04 -15.57
C THR A 105 -6.25 -6.01 -16.86
N ASN A 106 -5.10 -5.33 -16.85
CA ASN A 106 -4.14 -5.31 -17.95
C ASN A 106 -3.10 -6.44 -17.83
N SER A 107 -2.01 -6.36 -18.61
CA SER A 107 -0.95 -7.37 -18.65
C SER A 107 -0.07 -7.46 -17.40
N TRP A 108 -0.21 -6.53 -16.44
CA TRP A 108 0.60 -6.54 -15.21
C TRP A 108 0.20 -7.65 -14.24
N ASP A 109 -1.08 -8.03 -14.24
CA ASP A 109 -1.58 -9.21 -13.57
C ASP A 109 -1.83 -10.29 -14.63
N PRO A 110 -1.05 -11.38 -14.69
CA PRO A 110 -1.23 -12.42 -15.69
C PRO A 110 -2.47 -13.28 -15.42
N ASP A 111 -2.96 -13.31 -14.18
CA ASP A 111 -3.96 -14.26 -13.73
C ASP A 111 -5.38 -13.66 -13.77
N ASN A 112 -6.37 -14.53 -13.91
CA ASN A 112 -7.76 -14.14 -13.70
C ASN A 112 -8.04 -13.88 -12.22
N GLY A 113 -9.06 -13.06 -11.97
CA GLY A 113 -9.55 -12.80 -10.63
C GLY A 113 -10.30 -13.99 -10.03
N SER A 114 -10.71 -13.84 -8.78
CA SER A 114 -11.45 -14.87 -8.05
C SER A 114 -12.44 -14.25 -7.09
N ILE A 115 -13.51 -14.98 -6.79
CA ILE A 115 -14.28 -14.76 -5.57
C ILE A 115 -13.74 -15.72 -4.51
N VAL A 116 -13.26 -15.20 -3.39
CA VAL A 116 -12.87 -15.99 -2.22
C VAL A 116 -13.98 -15.95 -1.18
N ARG A 117 -14.21 -17.06 -0.50
CA ARG A 117 -15.27 -17.21 0.51
C ARG A 117 -14.73 -17.86 1.78
N SER A 118 -15.17 -17.35 2.92
CA SER A 118 -14.87 -17.90 4.25
C SER A 118 -16.17 -18.12 5.01
N SER A 119 -16.19 -19.15 5.86
CA SER A 119 -17.26 -19.42 6.82
C SER A 119 -16.80 -19.30 8.28
N ASP A 120 -15.63 -18.69 8.51
CA ASP A 120 -14.96 -18.56 9.81
C ASP A 120 -14.32 -17.17 9.99
N LYS A 121 -14.96 -16.14 9.43
CA LYS A 121 -14.54 -14.72 9.52
C LYS A 121 -13.18 -14.42 8.89
N GLY A 122 -12.81 -15.17 7.86
CA GLY A 122 -11.58 -15.01 7.09
C GLY A 122 -10.39 -15.81 7.63
N ALA A 123 -10.56 -16.70 8.60
CA ALA A 123 -9.47 -17.54 9.08
C ALA A 123 -9.04 -18.58 8.03
N THR A 124 -10.00 -19.12 7.27
CA THR A 124 -9.75 -20.00 6.13
C THR A 124 -10.59 -19.59 4.92
N TRP A 125 -10.09 -19.91 3.72
CA TRP A 125 -10.70 -19.48 2.47
C TRP A 125 -10.82 -20.62 1.46
N SER A 126 -11.95 -20.62 0.75
CA SER A 126 -12.12 -21.36 -0.49
C SER A 126 -12.14 -20.38 -1.67
N VAL A 127 -11.62 -20.80 -2.82
CA VAL A 127 -11.44 -19.94 -4.00
C VAL A 127 -12.38 -20.40 -5.13
N SER A 128 -13.01 -19.44 -5.80
CA SER A 128 -13.80 -19.63 -7.02
C SER A 128 -13.21 -18.73 -8.12
N THR A 129 -12.45 -19.31 -9.05
CA THR A 129 -11.80 -18.56 -10.13
C THR A 129 -12.82 -18.04 -11.14
N LEU A 130 -12.69 -16.77 -11.53
CA LEU A 130 -13.51 -16.14 -12.55
C LEU A 130 -12.88 -16.34 -13.95
N PRO A 131 -13.65 -16.31 -15.04
CA PRO A 131 -13.11 -16.39 -16.40
C PRO A 131 -12.53 -15.06 -16.91
N PHE A 132 -12.32 -14.07 -16.03
CA PHE A 132 -11.80 -12.74 -16.33
C PHE A 132 -11.05 -12.16 -15.12
N LYS A 133 -10.34 -11.05 -15.32
CA LYS A 133 -9.54 -10.37 -14.29
C LYS A 133 -10.38 -9.48 -13.37
N VAL A 134 -9.87 -9.25 -12.17
CA VAL A 134 -10.44 -8.33 -11.17
C VAL A 134 -9.41 -7.22 -10.91
N GLY A 135 -9.87 -5.99 -10.71
CA GLY A 135 -9.03 -4.79 -10.72
C GLY A 135 -8.97 -4.07 -9.38
N GLY A 136 -8.49 -4.73 -8.33
CA GLY A 136 -8.39 -4.18 -6.97
C GLY A 136 -7.54 -2.91 -6.89
N ASN A 137 -6.54 -2.75 -7.77
CA ASN A 137 -5.71 -1.55 -7.88
C ASN A 137 -5.88 -0.79 -9.21
N MET A 138 -7.03 -0.94 -9.87
CA MET A 138 -7.37 -0.21 -11.10
C MET A 138 -8.07 1.13 -10.78
N PRO A 139 -8.22 2.06 -11.73
CA PRO A 139 -9.12 3.21 -11.61
C PRO A 139 -10.56 2.77 -11.27
N GLY A 140 -11.30 3.59 -10.52
CA GLY A 140 -12.65 3.25 -10.07
C GLY A 140 -12.74 2.15 -9.02
N ARG A 141 -11.64 1.84 -8.31
CA ARG A 141 -11.60 0.88 -7.19
C ARG A 141 -12.27 1.37 -5.91
N GLY A 142 -12.53 2.67 -5.81
CA GLY A 142 -13.35 3.27 -4.75
C GLY A 142 -14.85 3.02 -4.92
N LEU A 143 -15.32 2.86 -6.16
CA LEU A 143 -16.71 2.48 -6.48
C LEU A 143 -17.07 1.16 -5.77
N GLY A 144 -18.25 1.07 -5.16
CA GLY A 144 -18.63 -0.18 -4.51
C GLY A 144 -19.78 -0.12 -3.50
N GLU A 145 -20.15 -1.26 -2.92
CA GLU A 145 -19.52 -2.58 -3.13
C GLU A 145 -20.07 -3.31 -4.36
N ARG A 146 -19.18 -3.83 -5.22
CA ARG A 146 -19.56 -4.56 -6.45
C ARG A 146 -20.09 -5.97 -6.17
N LEU A 147 -19.78 -6.52 -5.01
CA LEU A 147 -20.20 -7.84 -4.54
C LEU A 147 -21.29 -7.66 -3.48
N ALA A 148 -22.39 -8.40 -3.58
CA ALA A 148 -23.47 -8.35 -2.61
C ALA A 148 -24.07 -9.74 -2.36
N VAL A 149 -24.44 -10.00 -1.10
CA VAL A 149 -25.19 -11.20 -0.68
C VAL A 149 -26.66 -10.82 -0.50
N ASP A 150 -27.57 -11.65 -0.99
CA ASP A 150 -29.00 -11.44 -0.82
C ASP A 150 -29.36 -11.54 0.68
N PRO A 151 -29.96 -10.48 1.27
CA PRO A 151 -30.28 -10.45 2.69
C PRO A 151 -31.36 -11.46 3.10
N ASN A 152 -32.15 -11.97 2.15
CA ASN A 152 -33.19 -12.95 2.39
C ASN A 152 -32.73 -14.39 2.08
N ASN A 153 -31.71 -14.57 1.23
CA ASN A 153 -31.16 -15.89 0.91
C ASN A 153 -29.64 -15.84 0.68
N GLY A 154 -28.84 -16.14 1.71
CA GLY A 154 -27.37 -16.11 1.66
C GLY A 154 -26.68 -17.05 0.65
N LYS A 155 -27.44 -17.89 -0.07
CA LYS A 155 -26.90 -18.64 -1.22
C LYS A 155 -26.81 -17.80 -2.49
N ILE A 156 -27.54 -16.68 -2.56
CA ILE A 156 -27.60 -15.83 -3.74
C ILE A 156 -26.61 -14.68 -3.57
N LEU A 157 -25.67 -14.57 -4.51
CA LEU A 157 -24.73 -13.47 -4.58
C LEU A 157 -24.78 -12.87 -5.98
N PHE A 158 -24.53 -11.56 -6.06
CA PHE A 158 -24.29 -10.86 -7.31
C PHE A 158 -22.94 -10.17 -7.28
N PHE A 159 -22.24 -10.19 -8.42
CA PHE A 159 -20.98 -9.50 -8.62
C PHE A 159 -21.01 -8.66 -9.90
N GLY A 160 -20.79 -7.36 -9.74
CA GLY A 160 -20.66 -6.41 -10.84
C GLY A 160 -19.22 -6.36 -11.38
N ALA A 161 -18.99 -6.91 -12.57
CA ALA A 161 -17.65 -7.03 -13.12
C ALA A 161 -17.18 -5.81 -13.93
N ARG A 162 -15.86 -5.68 -14.06
CA ARG A 162 -15.15 -4.72 -14.93
C ARG A 162 -15.05 -5.23 -16.38
N SER A 163 -14.43 -4.43 -17.24
CA SER A 163 -13.96 -4.82 -18.58
C SER A 163 -15.07 -5.33 -19.51
N GLY A 164 -16.29 -4.82 -19.35
CA GLY A 164 -17.46 -5.25 -20.14
C GLY A 164 -17.99 -6.66 -19.80
N ASN A 165 -17.51 -7.29 -18.72
CA ASN A 165 -17.95 -8.64 -18.33
C ASN A 165 -19.38 -8.67 -17.77
N GLY A 166 -19.94 -7.53 -17.39
CA GLY A 166 -21.34 -7.38 -16.96
C GLY A 166 -21.62 -7.94 -15.57
N LEU A 167 -22.87 -8.36 -15.34
CA LEU A 167 -23.34 -8.83 -14.04
C LEU A 167 -23.21 -10.35 -13.93
N TRP A 168 -22.75 -10.84 -12.79
CA TRP A 168 -22.59 -12.27 -12.49
C TRP A 168 -23.38 -12.65 -11.25
N LYS A 169 -23.90 -13.89 -11.21
CA LYS A 169 -24.74 -14.40 -10.14
C LYS A 169 -24.26 -15.77 -9.67
N SER A 170 -24.29 -15.98 -8.36
CA SER A 170 -24.21 -17.30 -7.73
C SER A 170 -25.55 -17.62 -7.07
N THR A 171 -25.92 -18.91 -7.02
CA THR A 171 -27.09 -19.43 -6.30
C THR A 171 -26.73 -20.56 -5.33
N ASP A 172 -25.43 -20.79 -5.11
CA ASP A 172 -24.87 -21.88 -4.30
C ASP A 172 -23.90 -21.37 -3.20
N GLY A 173 -24.01 -20.10 -2.82
CA GLY A 173 -23.16 -19.50 -1.79
C GLY A 173 -21.76 -19.18 -2.29
N GLY A 174 -21.62 -18.74 -3.54
CA GLY A 174 -20.37 -18.30 -4.14
C GLY A 174 -19.44 -19.44 -4.58
N VAL A 175 -19.94 -20.68 -4.68
CA VAL A 175 -19.15 -21.82 -5.18
C VAL A 175 -19.00 -21.72 -6.70
N THR A 176 -20.08 -21.42 -7.41
CA THR A 176 -20.05 -21.15 -8.85
C THR A 176 -20.73 -19.83 -9.19
N PHE A 177 -20.29 -19.21 -10.28
CA PHE A 177 -20.86 -17.97 -10.81
C PHE A 177 -21.18 -18.12 -12.30
N SER A 178 -22.31 -17.58 -12.72
CA SER A 178 -22.73 -17.50 -14.12
C SER A 178 -23.09 -16.07 -14.51
N LYS A 179 -22.87 -15.73 -15.77
CA LYS A 179 -23.21 -14.41 -16.31
C LYS A 179 -24.72 -14.23 -16.38
N VAL A 180 -25.22 -13.10 -15.90
CA VAL A 180 -26.62 -12.68 -16.00
C VAL A 180 -26.82 -12.06 -17.37
N THR A 181 -27.12 -12.90 -18.37
CA THR A 181 -27.21 -12.47 -19.78
C THR A 181 -28.34 -11.49 -20.07
N SER A 182 -29.36 -11.42 -19.20
CA SER A 182 -30.43 -10.43 -19.28
C SER A 182 -29.99 -9.02 -18.87
N PHE A 183 -28.82 -8.87 -18.24
CA PHE A 183 -28.24 -7.56 -17.91
C PHE A 183 -27.25 -7.13 -18.99
N THR A 184 -27.66 -6.22 -19.86
CA THR A 184 -26.87 -5.80 -21.03
C THR A 184 -26.13 -4.46 -20.85
N ALA A 185 -26.45 -3.71 -19.80
CA ALA A 185 -25.88 -2.39 -19.53
C ALA A 185 -24.53 -2.48 -18.82
N VAL A 186 -23.49 -2.95 -19.52
CA VAL A 186 -22.22 -3.32 -18.90
C VAL A 186 -21.38 -2.16 -18.33
N GLY A 187 -21.78 -0.89 -18.56
CA GLY A 187 -20.96 0.30 -18.31
C GLY A 187 -19.85 0.42 -19.34
N THR A 188 -19.69 1.57 -19.99
CA THR A 188 -18.79 1.73 -21.15
C THR A 188 -17.66 2.74 -20.89
N PHE A 189 -17.64 3.38 -19.74
CA PHE A 189 -16.62 4.36 -19.41
C PHE A 189 -15.26 3.72 -19.10
N ALA A 190 -14.21 4.31 -19.68
CA ALA A 190 -12.81 4.13 -19.32
C ALA A 190 -12.19 5.52 -19.10
N GLN A 191 -11.31 5.66 -18.12
CA GLN A 191 -10.80 6.97 -17.69
C GLN A 191 -9.98 7.67 -18.78
N ASN A 192 -9.15 6.90 -19.50
CA ASN A 192 -8.44 7.36 -20.69
C ASN A 192 -8.38 6.22 -21.72
N PRO A 193 -9.33 6.16 -22.67
CA PRO A 193 -9.35 5.12 -23.71
C PRO A 193 -8.11 5.09 -24.62
N ALA A 194 -7.31 6.16 -24.67
CA ALA A 194 -6.10 6.23 -25.48
C ALA A 194 -4.86 5.64 -24.79
N ASP A 195 -4.95 5.26 -23.51
CA ASP A 195 -3.84 4.63 -22.79
C ASP A 195 -3.51 3.24 -23.37
N THR A 196 -2.28 3.07 -23.86
CA THR A 196 -1.79 1.83 -24.47
C THR A 196 -1.30 0.81 -23.45
N THR A 197 -1.13 1.19 -22.18
CA THR A 197 -0.73 0.26 -21.10
C THR A 197 -1.89 -0.59 -20.58
N GLY A 198 -3.13 -0.21 -20.90
CA GLY A 198 -4.34 -0.87 -20.41
C GLY A 198 -4.76 -0.44 -19.00
N TYR A 199 -4.03 0.46 -18.33
CA TYR A 199 -4.32 0.83 -16.95
C TYR A 199 -5.50 1.80 -16.84
N GLN A 200 -5.53 2.83 -17.68
CA GLN A 200 -6.60 3.84 -17.72
C GLN A 200 -7.66 3.55 -18.80
N SER A 201 -7.36 2.65 -19.75
CA SER A 201 -8.21 2.36 -20.91
C SER A 201 -9.16 1.18 -20.72
N ASP A 202 -9.08 0.47 -19.59
CA ASP A 202 -10.06 -0.57 -19.28
C ASP A 202 -11.42 0.02 -18.89
N ILE A 203 -12.48 -0.65 -19.32
CA ILE A 203 -13.86 -0.30 -18.98
C ILE A 203 -14.08 -0.58 -17.50
N GLN A 204 -14.58 0.40 -16.76
CA GLN A 204 -14.77 0.25 -15.31
C GLN A 204 -15.96 -0.61 -14.91
N GLY A 205 -16.90 -0.80 -15.84
CA GLY A 205 -17.97 -1.78 -15.71
C GLY A 205 -19.05 -1.39 -14.71
N LEU A 206 -19.48 -2.34 -13.89
CA LEU A 206 -20.55 -2.15 -12.90
C LEU A 206 -20.00 -1.66 -11.56
N THR A 207 -20.61 -0.65 -10.96
CA THR A 207 -20.04 0.08 -9.83
C THR A 207 -20.43 -0.49 -8.47
N TRP A 208 -21.68 -0.92 -8.30
CA TRP A 208 -22.19 -1.52 -7.06
C TRP A 208 -23.44 -2.37 -7.31
N VAL A 209 -23.76 -3.25 -6.36
CA VAL A 209 -25.03 -4.00 -6.32
C VAL A 209 -25.69 -3.81 -4.96
N THR A 210 -26.98 -3.46 -4.92
CA THR A 210 -27.72 -3.21 -3.67
C THR A 210 -29.08 -3.90 -3.71
N PHE A 211 -29.30 -4.82 -2.78
CA PHE A 211 -30.60 -5.46 -2.55
C PHE A 211 -31.53 -4.55 -1.76
N ASP A 212 -32.82 -4.55 -2.10
CA ASP A 212 -33.87 -3.92 -1.28
C ASP A 212 -34.44 -4.95 -0.29
N PRO A 213 -33.99 -4.96 0.99
CA PRO A 213 -34.45 -5.92 1.98
C PRO A 213 -35.94 -5.73 2.33
N THR A 214 -36.56 -4.61 1.93
CA THR A 214 -37.98 -4.33 2.18
C THR A 214 -38.89 -4.82 1.06
N SER A 215 -38.32 -5.25 -0.06
CA SER A 215 -39.07 -5.79 -1.19
C SER A 215 -39.63 -7.18 -0.87
N PRO A 216 -40.72 -7.61 -1.55
CA PRO A 216 -41.22 -8.97 -1.41
C PRO A 216 -40.14 -10.01 -1.74
N VAL A 217 -40.22 -11.18 -1.11
CA VAL A 217 -39.42 -12.34 -1.52
C VAL A 217 -40.13 -13.11 -2.62
N LEU A 218 -39.36 -13.67 -3.55
CA LEU A 218 -39.90 -14.53 -4.61
C LEU A 218 -40.37 -15.88 -4.02
N PRO A 219 -41.59 -16.33 -4.37
CA PRO A 219 -42.08 -17.65 -3.97
C PRO A 219 -41.13 -18.78 -4.42
N GLY A 220 -40.94 -19.78 -3.56
CA GLY A 220 -40.09 -20.94 -3.83
C GLY A 220 -38.60 -20.71 -3.59
N SER A 221 -38.01 -19.63 -4.12
CA SER A 221 -36.58 -19.35 -3.96
C SER A 221 -36.24 -18.58 -2.68
N GLY A 222 -37.20 -17.84 -2.11
CA GLY A 222 -36.97 -16.95 -0.97
C GLY A 222 -36.02 -15.79 -1.29
N ALA A 223 -35.74 -15.54 -2.58
CA ALA A 223 -34.85 -14.49 -3.04
C ALA A 223 -35.50 -13.12 -2.91
N THR A 224 -34.70 -12.09 -2.65
CA THR A 224 -35.16 -10.69 -2.69
C THR A 224 -35.60 -10.33 -4.13
N SER A 225 -36.80 -9.79 -4.29
CA SER A 225 -37.34 -9.48 -5.62
C SER A 225 -36.69 -8.26 -6.26
N ARG A 226 -36.40 -7.21 -5.48
CA ARG A 226 -35.86 -5.95 -6.00
C ARG A 226 -34.37 -5.80 -5.71
N ILE A 227 -33.61 -5.52 -6.77
CA ILE A 227 -32.15 -5.33 -6.73
C ILE A 227 -31.81 -4.14 -7.63
N PHE A 228 -30.93 -3.28 -7.16
CA PHE A 228 -30.38 -2.16 -7.91
C PHE A 228 -28.91 -2.41 -8.28
N VAL A 229 -28.50 -1.96 -9.46
CA VAL A 229 -27.13 -2.09 -9.98
C VAL A 229 -26.69 -0.76 -10.56
N GLY A 230 -25.53 -0.27 -10.12
CA GLY A 230 -24.87 0.89 -10.69
C GLY A 230 -23.96 0.53 -11.86
N THR A 231 -23.85 1.41 -12.86
CA THR A 231 -23.00 1.25 -14.04
C THR A 231 -22.09 2.48 -14.21
N ALA A 232 -20.86 2.27 -14.67
CA ALA A 232 -19.97 3.36 -15.08
C ALA A 232 -20.40 3.86 -16.47
N ASP A 233 -21.53 4.56 -16.51
CA ASP A 233 -22.10 5.24 -17.67
C ASP A 233 -22.74 6.55 -17.20
N ASN A 234 -22.34 7.69 -17.78
CA ASN A 234 -22.86 9.02 -17.48
C ASN A 234 -23.47 9.69 -18.72
N ILE A 235 -23.91 8.89 -19.69
CA ILE A 235 -24.49 9.35 -20.95
C ILE A 235 -25.91 8.79 -21.10
N THR A 236 -26.09 7.49 -20.87
CA THR A 236 -27.36 6.79 -21.12
C THR A 236 -28.20 6.64 -19.85
N ALA A 237 -27.79 5.75 -18.97
CA ALA A 237 -28.35 5.47 -17.66
C ALA A 237 -27.28 4.81 -16.78
N SER A 238 -27.22 5.21 -15.51
CA SER A 238 -26.21 4.79 -14.55
C SER A 238 -26.74 3.85 -13.46
N VAL A 239 -28.05 3.73 -13.32
CA VAL A 239 -28.73 2.89 -12.32
C VAL A 239 -29.82 2.05 -12.96
N TYR A 240 -29.75 0.74 -12.72
CA TYR A 240 -30.70 -0.26 -13.22
C TYR A 240 -31.37 -0.99 -12.06
N VAL A 241 -32.58 -1.47 -12.29
CA VAL A 241 -33.39 -2.18 -11.30
C VAL A 241 -34.02 -3.42 -11.91
N THR A 242 -34.09 -4.49 -11.12
CA THR A 242 -34.97 -5.63 -11.32
C THR A 242 -36.04 -5.62 -10.23
N ASN A 243 -37.23 -6.17 -10.52
CA ASN A 243 -38.26 -6.45 -9.52
C ASN A 243 -38.67 -7.95 -9.53
N ASP A 244 -37.91 -8.79 -10.21
CA ASP A 244 -38.18 -10.22 -10.40
C ASP A 244 -36.95 -11.10 -10.08
N GLY A 245 -36.10 -10.64 -9.16
CA GLY A 245 -34.92 -11.37 -8.68
C GLY A 245 -33.79 -11.50 -9.70
N GLY A 246 -33.75 -10.59 -10.67
CA GLY A 246 -32.70 -10.47 -11.69
C GLY A 246 -33.01 -11.17 -13.01
N SER A 247 -34.27 -11.52 -13.28
CA SER A 247 -34.69 -12.12 -14.55
C SER A 247 -34.75 -11.05 -15.65
N THR A 248 -35.33 -9.88 -15.34
CA THR A 248 -35.38 -8.71 -16.21
C THR A 248 -34.82 -7.46 -15.51
N TRP A 249 -34.31 -6.53 -16.31
CA TRP A 249 -33.65 -5.30 -15.84
C TRP A 249 -34.08 -4.11 -16.67
N ALA A 250 -34.32 -2.98 -16.00
CA ALA A 250 -34.66 -1.72 -16.63
C ALA A 250 -33.89 -0.57 -15.98
N PRO A 251 -33.57 0.52 -16.72
CA PRO A 251 -33.04 1.72 -16.10
C PRO A 251 -34.07 2.29 -15.12
N VAL A 252 -33.62 2.76 -13.96
CA VAL A 252 -34.51 3.44 -13.01
C VAL A 252 -35.02 4.73 -13.63
N ALA A 253 -36.34 4.87 -13.75
CA ALA A 253 -36.95 6.05 -14.35
C ALA A 253 -36.60 7.34 -13.56
N GLY A 254 -36.32 8.42 -14.28
CA GLY A 254 -36.03 9.74 -13.69
C GLY A 254 -34.66 9.88 -13.01
N GLN A 255 -33.76 8.90 -13.14
CA GLN A 255 -32.43 8.95 -12.55
C GLN A 255 -31.58 10.12 -13.05
N PRO A 256 -30.64 10.63 -12.24
CA PRO A 256 -29.64 11.58 -12.71
C PRO A 256 -28.75 10.94 -13.79
N LYS A 257 -28.37 11.72 -14.80
CA LYS A 257 -27.60 11.22 -15.95
C LYS A 257 -26.16 11.71 -16.02
N ALA A 258 -25.83 12.83 -15.37
CA ALA A 258 -24.59 13.56 -15.61
C ALA A 258 -23.33 12.91 -15.03
N TYR A 259 -23.48 11.97 -14.09
CA TYR A 259 -22.40 11.54 -13.20
C TYR A 259 -22.41 10.03 -13.00
N PHE A 260 -21.27 9.48 -12.57
CA PHE A 260 -21.09 8.08 -12.20
C PHE A 260 -21.55 7.85 -10.75
N PRO A 261 -22.29 6.76 -10.45
CA PRO A 261 -22.77 6.46 -9.11
C PRO A 261 -21.71 5.71 -8.32
N HIS A 262 -21.15 6.35 -7.29
CA HIS A 262 -20.05 5.84 -6.48
C HIS A 262 -20.51 4.82 -5.44
N LYS A 263 -21.43 5.23 -4.57
CA LYS A 263 -21.98 4.41 -3.49
C LYS A 263 -23.50 4.45 -3.53
N ALA A 264 -24.12 3.35 -3.11
CA ALA A 264 -25.56 3.26 -2.94
C ALA A 264 -25.92 2.49 -1.68
N LYS A 265 -26.84 3.03 -0.87
CA LYS A 265 -27.29 2.40 0.39
C LYS A 265 -28.78 2.60 0.59
N ILE A 266 -29.45 1.56 1.09
CA ILE A 266 -30.86 1.62 1.46
C ILE A 266 -30.99 1.88 2.95
N GLN A 267 -31.87 2.81 3.34
CA GLN A 267 -32.41 2.92 4.68
C GLN A 267 -33.78 2.22 4.70
N PRO A 268 -33.88 0.98 5.24
CA PRO A 268 -35.10 0.18 5.20
C PRO A 268 -36.32 0.87 5.84
N ALA A 269 -36.13 1.59 6.95
CA ALA A 269 -37.23 2.24 7.66
C ALA A 269 -37.85 3.39 6.84
N GLU A 270 -37.02 4.11 6.07
CA GLU A 270 -37.48 5.18 5.17
C GLU A 270 -37.98 4.65 3.83
N LYS A 271 -37.65 3.39 3.50
CA LYS A 271 -37.77 2.85 2.13
C LYS A 271 -37.12 3.79 1.12
N ALA A 272 -35.88 4.18 1.40
CA ALA A 272 -35.13 5.13 0.58
C ALA A 272 -33.79 4.54 0.15
N LEU A 273 -33.44 4.71 -1.13
CA LEU A 273 -32.10 4.46 -1.66
C LEU A 273 -31.36 5.80 -1.78
N TYR A 274 -30.23 5.91 -1.11
CA TYR A 274 -29.32 7.06 -1.22
C TYR A 274 -28.17 6.71 -2.16
N VAL A 275 -27.82 7.62 -3.06
CA VAL A 275 -26.74 7.43 -4.04
C VAL A 275 -25.86 8.68 -4.12
N THR A 276 -24.54 8.48 -4.03
CA THR A 276 -23.54 9.52 -4.26
C THR A 276 -22.98 9.43 -5.67
N TYR A 277 -22.66 10.58 -6.25
CA TYR A 277 -22.23 10.71 -7.63
C TYR A 277 -21.01 11.62 -7.79
N ALA A 278 -20.16 11.31 -8.77
CA ALA A 278 -19.09 12.20 -9.24
C ALA A 278 -18.95 12.14 -10.78
N ASP A 279 -18.38 13.18 -11.37
CA ASP A 279 -18.05 13.26 -12.80
C ASP A 279 -16.74 12.53 -13.17
N GLY A 280 -15.90 12.25 -12.19
CA GLY A 280 -14.84 11.26 -12.23
C GLY A 280 -15.30 9.96 -11.58
N THR A 281 -14.55 8.88 -11.77
CA THR A 281 -14.84 7.57 -11.15
C THR A 281 -13.95 7.27 -9.95
N GLY A 282 -13.02 8.18 -9.63
CA GLY A 282 -12.11 8.05 -8.53
C GLY A 282 -10.96 7.04 -8.76
N PRO A 283 -10.09 6.87 -7.76
CA PRO A 283 -10.17 7.57 -6.47
C PRO A 283 -9.53 8.95 -6.50
N PHE A 284 -8.83 9.36 -7.57
CA PHE A 284 -8.02 10.58 -7.60
C PHE A 284 -8.72 11.82 -8.20
N ASP A 285 -9.74 11.62 -9.04
CA ASP A 285 -10.48 12.66 -9.74
C ASP A 285 -11.88 12.88 -9.14
N GLY A 286 -12.65 13.77 -9.79
CA GLY A 286 -13.98 14.20 -9.36
C GLY A 286 -14.02 15.70 -9.05
N THR A 287 -14.58 16.47 -9.98
CA THR A 287 -14.70 17.94 -9.92
C THR A 287 -16.12 18.44 -9.79
N LYS A 288 -17.11 17.57 -10.03
CA LYS A 288 -18.53 17.83 -9.83
C LYS A 288 -19.23 16.54 -9.44
N GLY A 289 -20.39 16.65 -8.84
CA GLY A 289 -21.20 15.49 -8.50
C GLY A 289 -22.53 15.87 -7.90
N ALA A 290 -23.17 14.88 -7.30
CA ALA A 290 -24.46 15.07 -6.66
C ALA A 290 -24.71 14.00 -5.58
N VAL A 291 -25.70 14.26 -4.74
CA VAL A 291 -26.27 13.27 -3.83
C VAL A 291 -27.77 13.20 -4.09
N TYR A 292 -28.28 11.99 -4.30
CA TYR A 292 -29.68 11.77 -4.61
C TYR A 292 -30.32 10.78 -3.63
N ARG A 293 -31.60 11.01 -3.36
CA ARG A 293 -32.49 10.08 -2.67
C ARG A 293 -33.55 9.58 -3.63
N TYR A 294 -33.72 8.27 -3.70
CA TYR A 294 -34.80 7.61 -4.43
C TYR A 294 -35.80 7.01 -3.45
N ASP A 295 -37.06 7.43 -3.54
CA ASP A 295 -38.16 6.89 -2.75
C ASP A 295 -38.65 5.57 -3.36
N LEU A 296 -38.44 4.45 -2.65
CA LEU A 296 -38.74 3.11 -3.16
C LEU A 296 -40.24 2.82 -3.28
N ALA A 297 -41.09 3.58 -2.58
CA ALA A 297 -42.53 3.43 -2.62
C ALA A 297 -43.14 4.28 -3.75
N LYS A 298 -42.67 5.52 -3.90
CA LYS A 298 -43.17 6.47 -4.91
C LYS A 298 -42.46 6.33 -6.26
N SER A 299 -41.31 5.66 -6.29
CA SER A 299 -40.44 5.55 -7.46
C SER A 299 -39.98 6.91 -8.00
N THR A 300 -39.66 7.86 -7.10
CA THR A 300 -39.25 9.22 -7.46
C THR A 300 -37.88 9.58 -6.89
N TRP A 301 -37.08 10.29 -7.69
CA TRP A 301 -35.81 10.85 -7.30
C TRP A 301 -35.96 12.26 -6.70
N LYS A 302 -35.12 12.59 -5.72
CA LYS A 302 -34.94 13.92 -5.16
C LYS A 302 -33.44 14.23 -5.10
N ASP A 303 -33.06 15.36 -5.67
CA ASP A 303 -31.72 15.92 -5.48
C ASP A 303 -31.62 16.45 -4.05
N ILE A 304 -30.60 15.98 -3.32
CA ILE A 304 -30.30 16.34 -1.94
C ILE A 304 -28.83 16.77 -1.82
N THR A 305 -28.24 17.28 -2.89
CA THR A 305 -26.82 17.65 -2.93
C THR A 305 -26.51 18.73 -1.87
N PRO A 306 -25.50 18.55 -1.00
CA PRO A 306 -25.21 19.48 0.10
C PRO A 306 -24.80 20.90 -0.31
N VAL A 307 -24.29 21.07 -1.53
CA VAL A 307 -23.76 22.33 -2.06
C VAL A 307 -24.15 22.53 -3.52
N SER A 308 -24.10 23.78 -4.01
CA SER A 308 -24.48 24.11 -5.39
C SER A 308 -23.69 25.32 -5.91
N GLY A 309 -23.81 25.61 -7.20
CA GLY A 309 -23.18 26.80 -7.80
C GLY A 309 -21.65 26.75 -7.72
N ALA A 310 -21.05 27.85 -7.27
CA ALA A 310 -19.59 27.97 -7.16
C ALA A 310 -18.98 27.11 -6.02
N ASP A 311 -19.79 26.63 -5.08
CA ASP A 311 -19.33 25.79 -3.97
C ASP A 311 -19.17 24.31 -4.38
N LEU A 312 -19.72 23.90 -5.52
CA LEU A 312 -19.63 22.53 -6.03
C LEU A 312 -18.41 22.37 -6.94
N THR A 313 -17.27 22.03 -6.34
CA THR A 313 -15.96 21.88 -7.00
C THR A 313 -15.37 20.47 -6.87
N TYR A 314 -16.19 19.52 -6.43
CA TYR A 314 -15.86 18.11 -6.23
C TYR A 314 -17.09 17.24 -6.48
N GLY A 315 -16.87 15.94 -6.68
CA GLY A 315 -17.91 14.93 -6.61
C GLY A 315 -18.18 14.44 -5.19
N PHE A 316 -19.00 13.39 -5.05
CA PHE A 316 -19.28 12.74 -3.78
C PHE A 316 -18.99 11.24 -3.87
N GLY A 317 -18.14 10.77 -2.96
CA GLY A 317 -17.76 9.36 -2.82
C GLY A 317 -18.44 8.76 -1.59
N GLY A 318 -17.76 8.83 -0.44
CA GLY A 318 -18.20 8.28 0.84
C GLY A 318 -19.66 8.58 1.18
N LEU A 319 -20.39 7.54 1.62
CA LEU A 319 -21.80 7.57 1.98
C LEU A 319 -22.06 6.69 3.20
N GLY A 320 -22.35 7.29 4.36
CA GLY A 320 -22.78 6.58 5.56
C GLY A 320 -24.27 6.81 5.82
N VAL A 321 -25.03 5.75 6.10
CA VAL A 321 -26.46 5.83 6.45
C VAL A 321 -26.62 5.23 7.84
N ASP A 322 -27.21 5.98 8.77
CA ASP A 322 -27.44 5.49 10.13
C ASP A 322 -28.65 4.55 10.14
N MET A 323 -28.42 3.27 10.43
CA MET A 323 -29.47 2.25 10.45
C MET A 323 -30.37 2.34 11.68
N LEU A 324 -29.91 2.98 12.76
CA LEU A 324 -30.65 3.14 14.01
C LEU A 324 -31.46 4.45 14.04
N LYS A 325 -31.07 5.45 13.24
CA LYS A 325 -31.74 6.75 13.15
C LYS A 325 -32.14 7.09 11.70
N PRO A 326 -33.33 6.62 11.25
CA PRO A 326 -33.86 6.95 9.93
C PRO A 326 -33.85 8.46 9.66
N GLY A 327 -33.45 8.86 8.46
CA GLY A 327 -33.23 10.27 8.09
C GLY A 327 -31.80 10.77 8.35
N THR A 328 -30.95 10.01 9.05
CA THR A 328 -29.56 10.41 9.32
C THR A 328 -28.58 9.79 8.33
N LEU A 329 -27.75 10.63 7.71
CA LEU A 329 -26.72 10.24 6.76
C LEU A 329 -25.53 11.20 6.74
N VAL A 330 -24.39 10.70 6.29
CA VAL A 330 -23.16 11.46 6.06
C VAL A 330 -22.64 11.22 4.64
N VAL A 331 -22.04 12.24 4.03
CA VAL A 331 -21.38 12.14 2.72
C VAL A 331 -20.05 12.87 2.70
N ALA A 332 -19.10 12.42 1.89
CA ALA A 332 -17.79 13.06 1.74
C ALA A 332 -17.53 13.55 0.31
N SER A 333 -16.80 14.65 0.20
CA SER A 333 -16.28 15.16 -1.07
C SER A 333 -15.27 14.20 -1.71
N LEU A 334 -15.31 14.03 -3.03
CA LEU A 334 -14.40 13.23 -3.84
C LEU A 334 -14.10 13.96 -5.17
N ASN A 335 -12.97 14.65 -5.36
CA ASN A 335 -12.00 15.02 -4.33
C ASN A 335 -11.94 16.53 -4.14
N SER A 336 -12.09 16.96 -2.89
CA SER A 336 -11.68 18.31 -2.49
C SER A 336 -10.20 18.26 -2.10
N TRP A 337 -9.31 18.51 -3.06
CA TRP A 337 -7.86 18.54 -2.81
C TRP A 337 -7.40 19.80 -2.05
N TRP A 338 -8.24 20.84 -2.00
CA TRP A 338 -7.94 22.06 -1.28
C TRP A 338 -9.23 22.72 -0.75
N PRO A 339 -9.22 23.29 0.47
CA PRO A 339 -8.13 23.25 1.45
C PRO A 339 -7.98 21.85 2.09
N ASP A 340 -9.07 21.09 2.13
CA ASP A 340 -9.21 19.77 2.73
C ASP A 340 -10.46 19.08 2.13
N ALA A 341 -10.63 17.80 2.39
CA ALA A 341 -11.92 17.13 2.20
C ALA A 341 -13.01 17.82 3.04
N GLN A 342 -14.26 17.69 2.61
CA GLN A 342 -15.42 18.09 3.40
C GLN A 342 -16.28 16.85 3.68
N ILE A 343 -16.78 16.73 4.90
CA ILE A 343 -17.78 15.74 5.29
C ILE A 343 -19.03 16.49 5.70
N PHE A 344 -20.16 16.08 5.13
CA PHE A 344 -21.47 16.65 5.39
C PHE A 344 -22.31 15.66 6.19
N ARG A 345 -23.16 16.19 7.07
CA ARG A 345 -24.14 15.41 7.84
C ARG A 345 -25.53 15.99 7.69
N SER A 346 -26.52 15.12 7.51
CA SER A 346 -27.95 15.43 7.53
C SER A 346 -28.66 14.50 8.52
N THR A 347 -29.72 15.01 9.16
CA THR A 347 -30.61 14.26 10.07
C THR A 347 -32.07 14.29 9.62
N ASP A 348 -32.32 14.76 8.39
CA ASP A 348 -33.66 14.99 7.81
C ASP A 348 -33.78 14.48 6.36
N SER A 349 -33.12 13.35 6.09
CA SER A 349 -33.12 12.66 4.80
C SER A 349 -32.53 13.51 3.65
N GLY A 350 -31.55 14.36 3.98
CA GLY A 350 -30.84 15.23 3.03
C GLY A 350 -31.59 16.52 2.69
N ALA A 351 -32.60 16.92 3.46
CA ALA A 351 -33.26 18.20 3.25
C ALA A 351 -32.37 19.38 3.69
N THR A 352 -31.62 19.21 4.76
CA THR A 352 -30.60 20.15 5.23
C THR A 352 -29.30 19.43 5.57
N TRP A 353 -28.18 20.17 5.47
CA TRP A 353 -26.84 19.64 5.69
C TRP A 353 -26.01 20.59 6.55
N SER A 354 -25.13 20.01 7.34
CA SER A 354 -24.09 20.73 8.07
C SER A 354 -22.70 20.17 7.75
N ARG A 355 -21.64 20.93 8.03
CA ARG A 355 -20.26 20.70 7.57
C ARG A 355 -19.31 20.47 8.75
N LEU A 356 -18.21 19.73 8.55
CA LEU A 356 -17.14 19.57 9.56
C LEU A 356 -16.20 20.75 9.67
N TRP A 357 -16.14 21.60 8.65
CA TRP A 357 -15.44 22.87 8.75
C TRP A 357 -16.07 23.90 7.82
N GLU A 358 -15.86 25.17 8.14
CA GLU A 358 -16.22 26.29 7.28
C GLU A 358 -15.20 27.42 7.40
N TRP A 359 -15.19 28.30 6.41
CA TRP A 359 -14.37 29.51 6.47
C TRP A 359 -14.96 30.47 7.51
N ALA A 360 -14.14 30.87 8.48
CA ALA A 360 -14.48 31.96 9.38
C ALA A 360 -14.32 33.30 8.64
N ALA A 361 -13.07 33.57 8.24
CA ALA A 361 -12.68 34.60 7.31
C ALA A 361 -11.41 34.10 6.61
N TYR A 362 -11.45 33.93 5.29
CA TYR A 362 -10.33 33.34 4.55
C TYR A 362 -8.98 34.02 4.91
N PRO A 363 -7.92 33.27 5.29
CA PRO A 363 -7.78 31.81 5.26
C PRO A 363 -8.08 31.07 6.59
N GLU A 364 -8.67 31.73 7.58
CA GLU A 364 -9.03 31.10 8.87
C GLU A 364 -10.25 30.19 8.73
N MET A 365 -10.18 28.99 9.30
CA MET A 365 -11.25 27.98 9.29
C MET A 365 -11.75 27.69 10.71
N HIS A 366 -13.07 27.62 10.86
CA HIS A 366 -13.68 26.94 12.01
C HIS A 366 -13.70 25.44 11.73
N GLN A 367 -13.01 24.68 12.58
CA GLN A 367 -13.00 23.21 12.54
C GLN A 367 -13.90 22.67 13.65
N TYR A 368 -14.90 21.90 13.24
CA TYR A 368 -15.90 21.29 14.11
C TYR A 368 -15.51 19.86 14.49
N TYR A 369 -14.21 19.66 14.73
CA TYR A 369 -13.64 18.37 15.11
C TYR A 369 -12.27 18.55 15.77
N SER A 370 -11.80 17.49 16.43
CA SER A 370 -10.38 17.31 16.78
C SER A 370 -9.86 16.01 16.19
N ILE A 371 -8.58 15.94 15.81
CA ILE A 371 -7.93 14.72 15.30
C ILE A 371 -6.84 14.27 16.26
N ARG A 372 -6.76 12.96 16.52
CA ARG A 372 -5.66 12.34 17.28
C ARG A 372 -5.10 11.11 16.55
N THR A 373 -3.79 10.93 16.61
CA THR A 373 -3.09 9.84 15.92
C THR A 373 -2.20 9.06 16.88
N SER A 374 -2.64 8.87 18.13
CA SER A 374 -1.79 8.31 19.20
C SER A 374 -1.27 6.89 18.93
N LYS A 375 -1.97 6.08 18.14
CA LYS A 375 -1.51 4.74 17.72
C LYS A 375 -0.57 4.77 16.49
N ALA A 376 -0.46 5.93 15.81
CA ALA A 376 0.37 6.19 14.64
C ALA A 376 0.93 7.64 14.64
N PRO A 377 1.77 8.02 15.62
CA PRO A 377 2.18 9.41 15.85
C PRO A 377 2.94 10.04 14.68
N TRP A 378 3.53 9.25 13.79
CA TRP A 378 4.13 9.74 12.56
C TRP A 378 3.13 10.42 11.62
N ILE A 379 1.82 10.15 11.72
CA ILE A 379 0.81 10.86 10.92
C ILE A 379 0.71 12.32 11.36
N GLU A 380 0.82 12.61 12.65
CA GLU A 380 0.81 14.00 13.13
C GLU A 380 2.01 14.77 12.57
N THR A 381 3.20 14.23 12.77
CA THR A 381 4.46 14.91 12.42
C THR A 381 4.73 14.90 10.92
N GLY A 382 4.35 13.82 10.24
CA GLY A 382 4.54 13.62 8.81
C GLY A 382 3.46 14.25 7.95
N HIS A 383 2.22 14.39 8.45
CA HIS A 383 1.09 14.84 7.64
C HIS A 383 0.30 15.99 8.25
N LEU A 384 -0.37 15.79 9.39
CA LEU A 384 -1.35 16.77 9.92
C LEU A 384 -0.73 18.13 10.31
N SER A 385 0.55 18.15 10.64
CA SER A 385 1.32 19.38 10.92
C SER A 385 1.97 20.00 9.67
N GLN A 386 1.94 19.31 8.53
CA GLN A 386 2.65 19.67 7.31
C GLN A 386 1.71 20.01 6.14
N ASP A 387 0.46 19.56 6.18
CA ASP A 387 -0.52 19.72 5.09
C ASP A 387 -1.86 20.24 5.63
N SER A 388 -2.61 20.93 4.77
CA SER A 388 -3.95 21.44 5.09
C SER A 388 -5.04 20.37 5.02
N LYS A 389 -4.80 19.24 4.33
CA LYS A 389 -5.74 18.12 4.18
C LYS A 389 -5.81 17.26 5.45
N ARG A 390 -6.40 17.80 6.51
CA ARG A 390 -6.45 17.16 7.82
C ARG A 390 -7.46 16.02 7.88
N LEU A 391 -8.66 16.21 7.32
CA LEU A 391 -9.68 15.17 7.21
C LEU A 391 -9.23 14.06 6.26
N GLY A 392 -8.51 14.42 5.19
CA GLY A 392 -7.87 13.47 4.29
C GLY A 392 -8.23 13.68 2.82
N TRP A 393 -8.03 12.64 2.00
CA TRP A 393 -8.31 12.64 0.57
C TRP A 393 -8.68 11.23 0.11
N MET A 394 -9.23 11.10 -1.11
CA MET A 394 -9.71 9.82 -1.66
C MET A 394 -10.78 9.17 -0.76
N ILE A 395 -11.67 9.96 -0.14
CA ILE A 395 -12.68 9.46 0.80
C ILE A 395 -13.84 8.81 0.02
N GLU A 396 -13.58 7.59 -0.47
CA GLU A 396 -14.54 6.75 -1.15
C GLU A 396 -15.38 5.96 -0.14
N SER A 397 -14.80 5.49 0.95
CA SER A 397 -15.52 4.78 2.02
C SER A 397 -15.74 5.68 3.22
N LEU A 398 -17.01 5.81 3.62
CA LEU A 398 -17.46 6.50 4.83
C LEU A 398 -18.67 5.72 5.36
N GLU A 399 -18.57 5.22 6.58
CA GLU A 399 -19.47 4.24 7.15
C GLU A 399 -19.91 4.67 8.54
N ILE A 400 -21.23 4.63 8.79
CA ILE A 400 -21.78 4.63 10.15
C ILE A 400 -22.02 3.17 10.52
N ASN A 401 -21.55 2.74 11.69
CA ASN A 401 -21.77 1.38 12.15
C ASN A 401 -23.30 1.15 12.30
N PRO A 402 -23.88 0.15 11.61
CA PRO A 402 -25.32 -0.09 11.62
C PRO A 402 -25.86 -0.53 12.99
N THR A 403 -24.97 -0.84 13.94
CA THR A 403 -25.31 -1.26 15.31
C THR A 403 -24.92 -0.24 16.39
N ASP A 404 -24.34 0.90 15.98
CA ASP A 404 -23.87 1.96 16.87
C ASP A 404 -23.75 3.29 16.09
N SER A 405 -24.68 4.23 16.31
CA SER A 405 -24.71 5.54 15.64
C SER A 405 -23.48 6.40 15.91
N ASP A 406 -22.73 6.14 16.99
CA ASP A 406 -21.57 6.93 17.38
C ASP A 406 -20.26 6.37 16.81
N HIS A 407 -20.20 5.08 16.49
CA HIS A 407 -19.04 4.46 15.84
C HIS A 407 -19.11 4.64 14.33
N TRP A 408 -18.15 5.36 13.77
CA TRP A 408 -18.08 5.63 12.34
C TRP A 408 -16.63 5.59 11.87
N LEU A 409 -16.43 5.17 10.62
CA LEU A 409 -15.12 4.99 10.01
C LEU A 409 -15.12 5.54 8.58
N TYR A 410 -13.98 6.03 8.12
CA TYR A 410 -13.78 6.39 6.73
C TYR A 410 -12.34 6.13 6.30
N GLY A 411 -12.19 5.64 5.07
CA GLY A 411 -10.90 5.38 4.45
C GLY A 411 -10.37 6.63 3.76
N THR A 412 -9.05 6.77 3.73
CA THR A 412 -8.32 7.80 2.98
C THR A 412 -7.18 7.15 2.22
N GLY A 413 -6.47 7.90 1.38
CA GLY A 413 -5.22 7.45 0.76
C GLY A 413 -4.03 7.29 1.73
N LEU A 414 -4.24 7.35 3.04
CA LEU A 414 -3.20 7.28 4.07
C LEU A 414 -3.55 6.31 5.22
N THR A 415 -4.76 6.41 5.75
CA THR A 415 -5.22 5.74 6.98
C THR A 415 -6.73 5.50 6.93
N VAL A 416 -7.22 4.69 7.88
CA VAL A 416 -8.62 4.74 8.33
C VAL A 416 -8.74 5.77 9.46
N PHE A 417 -9.62 6.74 9.29
CA PHE A 417 -10.04 7.67 10.33
C PHE A 417 -11.44 7.31 10.81
N GLY A 418 -11.83 7.82 11.97
CA GLY A 418 -13.17 7.60 12.51
C GLY A 418 -13.27 8.02 13.96
N GLY A 419 -14.37 7.66 14.62
CA GLY A 419 -14.60 8.03 16.00
C GLY A 419 -15.75 7.26 16.64
N HIS A 420 -16.04 7.63 17.89
CA HIS A 420 -17.04 7.01 18.76
C HIS A 420 -17.98 8.04 19.39
N ASP A 421 -18.17 9.18 18.71
CA ASP A 421 -19.04 10.26 19.19
C ASP A 421 -19.71 11.06 18.06
N LEU A 422 -20.04 10.40 16.95
CA LEU A 422 -20.63 11.06 15.78
C LEU A 422 -21.90 11.87 16.09
N THR A 423 -22.72 11.40 17.03
CA THR A 423 -23.99 12.07 17.38
C THR A 423 -23.79 13.38 18.14
N LYS A 424 -22.58 13.65 18.68
CA LYS A 424 -22.25 14.97 19.23
C LYS A 424 -22.23 16.07 18.18
N TRP A 425 -22.11 15.72 16.90
CA TRP A 425 -22.29 16.66 15.80
C TRP A 425 -23.67 17.35 15.92
N ASP A 426 -24.73 16.60 16.23
CA ASP A 426 -26.09 17.13 16.25
C ASP A 426 -26.37 18.05 17.46
N THR A 427 -25.55 17.96 18.52
CA THR A 427 -25.77 18.70 19.78
C THR A 427 -24.77 19.81 20.02
N VAL A 428 -23.47 19.49 19.97
CA VAL A 428 -22.38 20.44 20.26
C VAL A 428 -21.64 20.86 18.99
N HIS A 429 -21.97 20.23 17.85
CA HIS A 429 -21.33 20.47 16.57
C HIS A 429 -19.80 20.38 16.65
N ASN A 430 -19.31 19.38 17.39
CA ASN A 430 -17.89 19.09 17.53
C ASN A 430 -17.69 17.62 17.89
N ILE A 431 -16.91 16.91 17.08
CA ILE A 431 -16.65 15.47 17.22
C ILE A 431 -15.16 15.15 17.39
N THR A 432 -14.85 13.92 17.80
CA THR A 432 -13.48 13.43 17.88
C THR A 432 -13.17 12.44 16.77
N ILE A 433 -12.07 12.69 16.07
CA ILE A 433 -11.54 11.83 15.00
C ILE A 433 -10.22 11.23 15.49
N GLN A 434 -10.03 9.94 15.20
CA GLN A 434 -8.82 9.20 15.51
C GLN A 434 -8.36 8.41 14.28
N SER A 435 -7.05 8.25 14.10
CA SER A 435 -6.55 7.19 13.21
C SER A 435 -6.84 5.84 13.87
N LEU A 436 -7.74 5.07 13.27
CA LEU A 436 -8.23 3.77 13.73
C LEU A 436 -7.77 2.65 12.79
N ALA A 437 -6.55 2.75 12.28
CA ALA A 437 -5.93 1.78 11.38
C ALA A 437 -4.81 0.96 12.06
N ASP A 438 -4.83 0.84 13.39
CA ASP A 438 -3.84 0.01 14.08
C ASP A 438 -3.99 -1.46 13.68
N GLY A 439 -2.89 -2.11 13.27
CA GLY A 439 -2.91 -3.46 12.70
C GLY A 439 -3.10 -3.52 11.17
N ILE A 440 -3.54 -2.44 10.53
CA ILE A 440 -3.42 -2.30 9.07
C ILE A 440 -2.00 -1.85 8.75
N GLU A 441 -1.31 -2.64 7.92
CA GLU A 441 0.05 -2.35 7.44
C GLU A 441 0.01 -2.50 5.93
N GLU A 442 -0.11 -1.38 5.21
CA GLU A 442 -0.44 -1.36 3.78
C GLU A 442 0.66 -0.75 2.89
N THR A 443 1.79 -0.39 3.47
CA THR A 443 2.87 0.30 2.74
C THR A 443 3.53 -0.61 1.71
N ALA A 444 3.90 -0.04 0.56
CA ALA A 444 4.83 -0.64 -0.39
C ALA A 444 6.28 -0.36 0.00
N VAL A 445 7.02 -1.42 0.36
CA VAL A 445 8.43 -1.33 0.78
C VAL A 445 9.34 -1.44 -0.44
N LEU A 446 10.20 -0.45 -0.64
CA LEU A 446 11.04 -0.32 -1.84
C LEU A 446 12.49 -0.71 -1.61
N GLU A 447 13.02 -0.54 -0.39
CA GLU A 447 14.33 -1.05 0.02
C GLU A 447 14.43 -1.17 1.55
N LEU A 448 15.28 -2.10 2.03
CA LEU A 448 15.56 -2.34 3.44
C LEU A 448 17.06 -2.34 3.72
N ALA A 449 17.44 -1.86 4.91
CA ALA A 449 18.80 -2.03 5.43
C ALA A 449 18.81 -2.27 6.94
N SER A 450 19.76 -3.09 7.40
CA SER A 450 20.11 -3.25 8.81
C SER A 450 21.61 -3.05 8.96
N ALA A 451 22.02 -2.08 9.79
CA ALA A 451 23.43 -1.71 9.94
C ALA A 451 24.03 -2.42 11.17
N PRO A 452 25.00 -3.35 11.00
CA PRO A 452 25.68 -3.98 12.12
C PRO A 452 26.40 -2.95 13.01
N GLY A 453 26.07 -2.92 14.30
CA GLY A 453 26.52 -1.90 15.25
C GLY A 453 25.87 -0.53 15.08
N GLY A 454 24.84 -0.40 14.25
CA GLY A 454 24.10 0.83 13.96
C GLY A 454 22.60 0.68 14.21
N SER A 455 21.79 1.31 13.35
CA SER A 455 20.33 1.21 13.42
C SER A 455 19.85 -0.17 13.00
N GLU A 456 18.86 -0.70 13.73
CA GLU A 456 18.31 -2.03 13.49
C GLU A 456 17.67 -2.20 12.13
N LEU A 457 16.81 -1.26 11.75
CA LEU A 457 16.07 -1.34 10.49
C LEU A 457 15.84 0.06 9.93
N LEU A 458 16.22 0.23 8.68
CA LEU A 458 15.86 1.37 7.84
C LEU A 458 14.93 0.86 6.73
N ILE A 459 13.83 1.58 6.49
CA ILE A 459 12.77 1.17 5.56
C ILE A 459 12.52 2.32 4.59
N ALA A 460 12.78 2.11 3.30
CA ALA A 460 12.39 3.03 2.24
C ALA A 460 11.00 2.64 1.71
N ILE A 461 10.07 3.59 1.66
CA ILE A 461 8.63 3.33 1.47
C ILE A 461 8.03 4.25 0.40
N GLY A 462 7.06 3.74 -0.35
CA GLY A 462 6.16 4.52 -1.21
C GLY A 462 5.18 5.39 -0.44
N ASP A 463 4.88 6.59 -0.95
CA ASP A 463 3.85 7.55 -0.48
C ASP A 463 4.11 8.22 0.88
N ILE A 464 4.69 7.51 1.85
CA ILE A 464 4.96 8.00 3.21
C ILE A 464 6.45 8.01 3.59
N THR A 465 7.31 8.16 2.59
CA THR A 465 8.75 8.38 2.75
C THR A 465 9.53 7.11 3.18
N GLY A 466 9.45 6.69 4.44
CA GLY A 466 10.36 5.74 5.08
C GLY A 466 10.60 6.01 6.57
N PHE A 467 11.18 5.03 7.27
CA PHE A 467 11.33 5.03 8.73
C PHE A 467 12.64 4.40 9.20
N THR A 468 13.05 4.79 10.41
CA THR A 468 14.20 4.20 11.12
C THR A 468 13.75 3.63 12.45
N TYR A 469 14.10 2.37 12.70
CA TYR A 469 14.04 1.71 14.00
C TYR A 469 15.46 1.58 14.53
N LYS A 470 15.74 2.22 15.66
CA LYS A 470 17.10 2.24 16.19
C LYS A 470 17.49 0.89 16.76
N THR A 471 16.57 0.21 17.44
CA THR A 471 16.80 -1.10 18.06
C THR A 471 15.67 -2.08 17.73
N SER A 472 15.93 -3.39 17.89
CA SER A 472 14.90 -4.43 17.67
C SER A 472 13.72 -4.32 18.64
N ALA A 473 13.92 -3.75 19.83
CA ALA A 473 12.83 -3.47 20.77
C ALA A 473 11.86 -2.38 20.28
N ASP A 474 12.25 -1.57 19.29
CA ASP A 474 11.41 -0.51 18.73
C ASP A 474 10.49 -1.03 17.63
N LEU A 475 10.73 -2.21 17.06
CA LEU A 475 10.02 -2.75 15.89
C LEU A 475 8.52 -2.94 16.10
N PHE A 476 8.06 -2.96 17.36
CA PHE A 476 6.64 -3.13 17.71
C PHE A 476 6.03 -1.85 18.28
N LYS A 477 6.68 -0.70 18.06
CA LYS A 477 6.20 0.63 18.43
C LYS A 477 6.15 1.50 17.17
N SER A 478 5.02 2.16 16.96
CA SER A 478 4.89 3.08 15.83
C SER A 478 5.90 4.24 15.95
N PRO A 479 6.64 4.57 14.88
CA PRO A 479 7.59 5.67 14.89
C PRO A 479 6.92 7.02 15.19
N ALA A 480 7.61 7.90 15.91
CA ALA A 480 7.11 9.24 16.19
C ALA A 480 7.14 10.17 14.97
N ARG A 481 7.99 9.88 13.98
CA ARG A 481 8.17 10.66 12.77
C ARG A 481 8.63 9.79 11.60
N PRO A 482 8.22 10.12 10.37
CA PRO A 482 8.84 9.55 9.17
C PRO A 482 10.21 10.22 8.91
N TRP A 483 10.89 9.82 7.83
CA TRP A 483 12.05 10.55 7.35
C TRP A 483 11.67 11.95 6.85
N MET A 484 12.34 12.96 7.39
CA MET A 484 12.07 14.37 7.15
C MET A 484 13.38 15.11 6.86
N ALA A 485 13.27 16.35 6.38
CA ALA A 485 14.41 17.25 6.08
C ALA A 485 15.47 16.62 5.13
N PRO A 486 15.13 16.31 3.87
CA PRO A 486 13.88 16.63 3.17
C PRO A 486 12.80 15.57 3.36
N LYS A 487 11.52 15.96 3.25
CA LYS A 487 10.39 15.04 3.15
C LYS A 487 10.11 14.80 1.66
N TRP A 488 10.19 13.56 1.21
CA TRP A 488 9.77 13.15 -0.15
C TRP A 488 8.59 12.20 -0.03
N ALA A 489 7.64 12.22 -0.97
CA ALA A 489 6.54 11.26 -0.97
C ALA A 489 7.05 9.81 -0.95
N THR A 490 8.00 9.49 -1.81
CA THR A 490 8.54 8.12 -1.93
C THR A 490 10.06 8.11 -1.80
N SER A 491 10.57 7.18 -0.98
CA SER A 491 12.00 6.83 -0.97
C SER A 491 12.19 5.44 -1.58
N SER A 492 13.15 5.29 -2.48
CA SER A 492 13.37 4.06 -3.26
C SER A 492 14.63 3.28 -2.91
N GLY A 493 15.55 3.87 -2.14
CA GLY A 493 16.79 3.22 -1.75
C GLY A 493 17.30 3.69 -0.39
N VAL A 494 17.99 2.81 0.32
CA VAL A 494 18.68 3.12 1.58
C VAL A 494 19.90 2.21 1.75
N ASP A 495 21.01 2.76 2.28
CA ASP A 495 22.21 1.98 2.59
C ASP A 495 23.01 2.61 3.75
N TYR A 496 23.95 1.83 4.31
CA TYR A 496 24.81 2.21 5.44
C TYR A 496 26.30 2.01 5.15
N ALA A 497 27.15 2.76 5.85
CA ALA A 497 28.60 2.61 5.81
C ALA A 497 29.07 1.54 6.81
N GLY A 498 29.71 0.48 6.33
CA GLY A 498 30.05 -0.66 7.19
C GLY A 498 31.07 -0.39 8.31
N ALA A 499 32.02 0.52 8.13
CA ALA A 499 32.98 0.94 9.16
C ALA A 499 32.50 2.17 9.97
N LYS A 500 31.40 2.80 9.55
CA LYS A 500 30.74 3.92 10.25
C LYS A 500 29.23 3.70 10.25
N PRO A 501 28.69 2.73 11.01
CA PRO A 501 27.31 2.26 10.85
C PRO A 501 26.20 3.27 11.22
N ASN A 502 26.55 4.42 11.80
CA ASN A 502 25.62 5.55 11.94
C ASN A 502 25.57 6.45 10.70
N SER A 503 26.50 6.34 9.77
CA SER A 503 26.44 7.01 8.48
C SER A 503 25.57 6.20 7.52
N VAL A 504 24.46 6.79 7.10
CA VAL A 504 23.48 6.18 6.20
C VAL A 504 23.07 7.16 5.10
N VAL A 505 22.61 6.65 3.97
CA VAL A 505 22.08 7.42 2.84
C VAL A 505 20.73 6.89 2.42
N ARG A 506 19.89 7.76 1.87
CA ARG A 506 18.61 7.40 1.26
C ARG A 506 18.37 8.15 -0.05
N VAL A 507 17.54 7.56 -0.90
CA VAL A 507 17.21 8.05 -2.25
C VAL A 507 15.71 8.33 -2.35
N GLY A 508 15.34 9.48 -2.90
CA GLY A 508 13.96 9.86 -3.22
C GLY A 508 13.61 9.58 -4.67
N GLN A 509 12.33 9.54 -5.00
CA GLN A 509 11.86 8.98 -6.29
C GLN A 509 11.48 10.00 -7.37
N THR A 510 11.30 11.29 -7.05
CA THR A 510 10.69 12.25 -7.98
C THR A 510 11.73 13.15 -8.65
N GLN A 511 11.65 13.36 -9.97
CA GLN A 511 12.53 14.30 -10.66
C GLN A 511 12.25 15.76 -10.25
N GLY A 512 13.28 16.61 -10.25
CA GLY A 512 13.12 18.07 -10.09
C GLY A 512 13.55 18.63 -8.74
N GLU A 513 13.88 17.78 -7.78
CA GLU A 513 14.47 18.16 -6.48
C GLU A 513 15.74 17.35 -6.21
N PRO A 514 16.61 17.77 -5.27
CA PRO A 514 17.70 16.94 -4.79
C PRO A 514 17.16 15.67 -4.10
N MET A 515 17.33 14.51 -4.75
CA MET A 515 16.73 13.23 -4.34
C MET A 515 17.72 12.29 -3.64
N LEU A 516 18.76 12.83 -3.00
CA LEU A 516 19.68 12.06 -2.16
C LEU A 516 19.94 12.79 -0.85
N ALA A 517 19.81 12.07 0.25
CA ALA A 517 19.97 12.60 1.60
C ALA A 517 20.89 11.67 2.40
N ALA A 518 21.66 12.26 3.30
CA ALA A 518 22.57 11.56 4.19
C ALA A 518 22.21 11.83 5.64
N SER A 519 22.64 10.92 6.50
CA SER A 519 22.53 11.00 7.95
C SER A 519 23.81 10.48 8.58
N SER A 520 24.20 11.06 9.71
CA SER A 520 25.35 10.65 10.52
C SER A 520 24.96 10.09 11.89
N ASP A 521 23.66 10.00 12.21
CA ASP A 521 23.11 9.51 13.48
C ASP A 521 22.32 8.19 13.35
N GLY A 522 22.45 7.53 12.20
CA GLY A 522 21.79 6.27 11.86
C GLY A 522 20.37 6.46 11.30
N GLY A 523 20.06 7.64 10.75
CA GLY A 523 18.77 7.94 10.14
C GLY A 523 17.75 8.54 11.11
N ALA A 524 18.18 9.02 12.29
CA ALA A 524 17.32 9.74 13.22
C ALA A 524 17.05 11.18 12.72
N SER A 525 18.04 11.80 12.05
CA SER A 525 17.91 13.05 11.32
C SER A 525 18.60 12.94 9.94
N TRP A 526 18.14 13.76 8.99
CA TRP A 526 18.63 13.75 7.61
C TRP A 526 18.95 15.18 7.15
N SER A 527 19.79 15.25 6.12
CA SER A 527 20.02 16.46 5.33
C SER A 527 20.21 16.09 3.87
N VAL A 528 19.80 16.96 2.95
CA VAL A 528 20.13 16.84 1.53
C VAL A 528 21.65 16.69 1.37
N HIS A 529 22.08 15.71 0.57
CA HIS A 529 23.48 15.51 0.29
C HIS A 529 24.01 16.68 -0.57
N PRO A 530 25.10 17.38 -0.20
CA PRO A 530 25.52 18.62 -0.87
C PRO A 530 25.79 18.49 -2.38
N GLY A 531 26.28 17.33 -2.81
CA GLY A 531 26.51 17.04 -4.23
C GLY A 531 25.25 16.72 -5.05
N ALA A 532 24.09 16.52 -4.41
CA ALA A 532 22.85 16.14 -5.09
C ALA A 532 22.26 17.31 -5.88
N ASN A 533 21.86 17.03 -7.12
CA ASN A 533 21.19 17.98 -8.00
C ASN A 533 19.76 17.49 -8.32
N THR A 534 19.05 18.22 -9.19
CA THR A 534 17.66 17.94 -9.55
C THR A 534 17.49 16.98 -10.74
N ASN A 535 18.59 16.53 -11.36
CA ASN A 535 18.59 15.70 -12.56
C ASN A 535 18.60 14.20 -12.23
N TYR A 536 19.18 13.84 -11.09
CA TYR A 536 19.25 12.46 -10.61
C TYR A 536 18.13 12.22 -9.58
N TYR A 537 17.42 11.12 -9.75
CA TYR A 537 16.30 10.72 -8.90
C TYR A 537 16.10 9.21 -8.99
N GLY A 538 15.45 8.65 -7.97
CA GLY A 538 15.05 7.26 -7.89
C GLY A 538 16.19 6.24 -7.94
N GLY A 539 15.82 4.97 -8.01
CA GLY A 539 16.78 3.85 -8.00
C GLY A 539 17.38 3.59 -6.62
N VAL A 540 18.64 3.17 -6.58
CA VAL A 540 19.31 2.68 -5.36
C VAL A 540 20.73 3.25 -5.23
N ALA A 541 21.19 3.44 -4.00
CA ALA A 541 22.52 3.96 -3.69
C ALA A 541 23.28 3.02 -2.76
N ALA A 542 24.61 3.00 -2.90
CA ALA A 542 25.54 2.29 -2.04
C ALA A 542 26.52 3.27 -1.39
N LEU A 543 26.75 3.13 -0.09
CA LEU A 543 27.65 3.98 0.69
C LEU A 543 28.94 3.21 1.03
N SER A 544 30.10 3.81 0.74
CA SER A 544 31.41 3.21 1.04
C SER A 544 31.55 2.89 2.53
N ALA A 545 32.40 1.91 2.85
CA ALA A 545 32.67 1.48 4.22
C ALA A 545 32.97 2.66 5.19
N ASP A 546 33.69 3.68 4.74
CA ASP A 546 34.11 4.84 5.53
C ASP A 546 33.20 6.07 5.38
N ALA A 547 32.08 5.93 4.66
CA ALA A 547 31.11 6.97 4.31
C ALA A 547 31.65 8.12 3.44
N SER A 548 32.79 7.95 2.77
CA SER A 548 33.39 8.98 1.91
C SER A 548 32.83 9.01 0.49
N VAL A 549 32.21 7.92 0.00
CA VAL A 549 31.72 7.82 -1.38
C VAL A 549 30.30 7.27 -1.43
N VAL A 550 29.46 7.92 -2.23
CA VAL A 550 28.13 7.43 -2.61
C VAL A 550 28.16 7.03 -4.07
N LEU A 551 27.84 5.78 -4.37
CA LEU A 551 27.54 5.30 -5.72
C LEU A 551 26.02 5.23 -5.86
N TRP A 552 25.46 5.78 -6.92
CA TRP A 552 24.02 5.87 -7.13
C TRP A 552 23.65 5.41 -8.54
N ALA A 553 22.86 4.33 -8.61
CA ALA A 553 22.15 3.94 -9.82
C ALA A 553 20.76 4.57 -9.82
N THR A 554 20.52 5.48 -10.76
CA THR A 554 19.35 6.36 -10.81
C THR A 554 18.24 5.78 -11.69
N ALA A 555 17.00 6.23 -11.51
CA ALA A 555 15.85 5.78 -12.29
C ALA A 555 15.92 6.17 -13.78
N ASN A 556 16.71 7.20 -14.14
CA ASN A 556 16.94 7.58 -15.53
C ASN A 556 18.05 6.75 -16.22
N GLY A 557 18.58 5.73 -15.54
CA GLY A 557 19.56 4.78 -16.07
C GLY A 557 21.02 5.19 -15.88
N ALA A 558 21.32 6.35 -15.30
CA ALA A 558 22.69 6.75 -15.01
C ALA A 558 23.24 6.06 -13.75
N VAL A 559 24.51 5.66 -13.79
CA VAL A 559 25.30 5.30 -12.60
C VAL A 559 26.30 6.41 -12.33
N VAL A 560 26.17 7.06 -11.19
CA VAL A 560 26.95 8.23 -10.81
C VAL A 560 27.60 8.04 -9.45
N ARG A 561 28.72 8.72 -9.22
CA ARG A 561 29.39 8.72 -7.92
C ARG A 561 29.57 10.14 -7.39
N SER A 562 29.52 10.27 -6.08
CA SER A 562 29.99 11.45 -5.35
C SER A 562 31.06 11.01 -4.36
N GLN A 563 32.16 11.76 -4.27
CA GLN A 563 33.24 11.54 -3.32
C GLN A 563 33.41 12.77 -2.44
N ASN A 564 33.54 12.57 -1.13
CA ASN A 564 33.69 13.60 -0.11
C ASN A 564 32.65 14.73 -0.25
N GLN A 565 31.38 14.35 -0.46
CA GLN A 565 30.25 15.26 -0.65
C GLN A 565 30.32 16.15 -1.91
N GLY A 566 31.27 15.92 -2.81
CA GLY A 566 31.37 16.63 -4.09
C GLY A 566 30.20 16.36 -5.03
N ALA A 567 30.12 17.08 -6.15
CA ALA A 567 29.07 16.87 -7.14
C ALA A 567 29.06 15.43 -7.69
N PHE A 568 27.86 14.91 -8.00
CA PHE A 568 27.75 13.62 -8.67
C PHE A 568 28.28 13.70 -10.10
N ALA A 569 29.10 12.72 -10.48
CA ALA A 569 29.64 12.56 -11.82
C ALA A 569 29.41 11.13 -12.33
N ALA A 570 29.24 10.98 -13.65
CA ALA A 570 29.13 9.67 -14.29
C ALA A 570 30.40 8.84 -14.04
N VAL A 571 30.21 7.54 -13.79
CA VAL A 571 31.31 6.58 -13.66
C VAL A 571 31.75 6.11 -15.05
N SER A 572 32.97 5.56 -15.14
CA SER A 572 33.51 5.04 -16.41
C SER A 572 33.69 3.53 -16.39
N GLY A 573 33.78 2.90 -17.57
CA GLY A 573 34.03 1.46 -17.71
C GLY A 573 32.81 0.53 -17.57
N LEU A 574 31.63 1.08 -17.29
CA LEU A 574 30.36 0.40 -17.49
C LEU A 574 29.94 0.43 -18.98
N PRO A 575 29.11 -0.53 -19.45
CA PRO A 575 28.47 -0.44 -20.75
C PRO A 575 27.62 0.85 -20.88
N SER A 576 27.40 1.29 -22.11
CA SER A 576 26.56 2.47 -22.40
C SER A 576 25.10 2.31 -21.95
N SER A 577 24.63 1.07 -21.78
CA SER A 577 23.34 0.75 -21.18
C SER A 577 23.42 -0.49 -20.31
N LEU A 578 22.71 -0.45 -19.17
CA LEU A 578 22.48 -1.59 -18.30
C LEU A 578 21.00 -1.98 -18.40
N PRO A 579 20.66 -3.10 -19.08
CA PRO A 579 19.26 -3.48 -19.29
C PRO A 579 18.65 -4.06 -18.01
N GLY A 580 17.39 -3.73 -17.76
CA GLY A 580 16.65 -4.23 -16.60
C GLY A 580 16.89 -3.39 -15.34
N THR A 581 16.68 -4.01 -14.17
CA THR A 581 16.87 -3.36 -12.87
C THR A 581 18.35 -3.40 -12.50
N VAL A 582 18.92 -2.24 -12.16
CA VAL A 582 20.31 -2.12 -11.73
C VAL A 582 20.40 -2.31 -10.22
N SER A 583 21.37 -3.12 -9.77
CA SER A 583 21.72 -3.30 -8.37
C SER A 583 23.13 -2.76 -8.12
N VAL A 584 23.31 -2.04 -7.02
CA VAL A 584 24.61 -1.52 -6.59
C VAL A 584 24.90 -1.94 -5.16
N ALA A 585 26.17 -2.20 -4.86
CA ALA A 585 26.62 -2.50 -3.51
C ALA A 585 28.02 -1.92 -3.26
N ALA A 586 28.31 -1.60 -2.01
CA ALA A 586 29.64 -1.22 -1.56
C ALA A 586 30.21 -2.33 -0.66
N ASP A 587 31.50 -2.62 -0.79
CA ASP A 587 32.20 -3.43 0.21
C ASP A 587 32.13 -2.72 1.57
N LYS A 588 31.67 -3.45 2.59
CA LYS A 588 31.42 -2.88 3.91
C LYS A 588 32.69 -2.74 4.77
N ARG A 589 33.84 -3.21 4.28
CA ARG A 589 35.15 -3.13 4.94
C ARG A 589 36.21 -2.40 4.12
N ARG A 590 36.10 -2.34 2.79
CA ARG A 590 37.01 -1.63 1.88
C ARG A 590 36.32 -0.44 1.22
N ALA A 591 36.67 0.77 1.63
CA ALA A 591 36.07 2.01 1.12
C ALA A 591 36.20 2.21 -0.40
N GLY A 592 37.23 1.63 -1.02
CA GLY A 592 37.48 1.77 -2.46
C GLY A 592 36.72 0.78 -3.35
N VAL A 593 35.99 -0.20 -2.80
CA VAL A 593 35.42 -1.31 -3.58
C VAL A 593 33.91 -1.19 -3.72
N PHE A 594 33.44 -1.20 -4.97
CA PHE A 594 32.03 -1.11 -5.33
C PHE A 594 31.66 -2.14 -6.40
N TYR A 595 30.37 -2.47 -6.44
CA TYR A 595 29.80 -3.46 -7.34
C TYR A 595 28.59 -2.87 -8.06
N VAL A 596 28.48 -3.16 -9.35
CA VAL A 596 27.29 -2.84 -10.17
C VAL A 596 26.89 -4.07 -10.95
N ALA A 597 25.60 -4.38 -10.98
CA ALA A 597 25.05 -5.44 -11.80
C ALA A 597 23.66 -5.08 -12.32
N SER A 598 23.14 -5.87 -13.27
CA SER A 598 21.85 -5.60 -13.90
C SER A 598 21.07 -6.87 -14.16
N SER A 599 19.75 -6.83 -13.96
CA SER A 599 18.88 -8.00 -14.10
C SER A 599 18.76 -8.50 -15.55
N GLY A 600 19.19 -7.72 -16.54
CA GLY A 600 19.24 -8.11 -17.95
C GLY A 600 20.64 -8.45 -18.46
N ALA A 601 21.65 -8.54 -17.59
CA ALA A 601 23.02 -8.90 -17.99
C ALA A 601 23.69 -9.82 -16.97
N ALA A 602 24.24 -10.95 -17.44
CA ALA A 602 24.99 -11.90 -16.62
C ALA A 602 26.44 -11.43 -16.37
N ALA A 603 26.58 -10.23 -15.81
CA ALA A 603 27.87 -9.63 -15.50
C ALA A 603 27.80 -8.83 -14.19
N LEU A 604 28.81 -9.04 -13.34
CA LEU A 604 29.15 -8.13 -12.26
C LEU A 604 30.25 -7.19 -12.74
N TYR A 605 30.13 -5.91 -12.43
CA TYR A 605 31.16 -4.90 -12.64
C TYR A 605 31.72 -4.47 -11.29
N VAL A 606 33.04 -4.36 -11.20
CA VAL A 606 33.76 -4.08 -9.95
C VAL A 606 34.61 -2.84 -10.13
N SER A 607 34.53 -1.94 -9.17
CA SER A 607 35.46 -0.83 -8.99
C SER A 607 36.35 -1.13 -7.79
N THR A 608 37.63 -0.77 -7.89
CA THR A 608 38.59 -0.80 -6.77
C THR A 608 39.23 0.57 -6.50
N ASP A 609 38.73 1.61 -7.18
CA ASP A 609 39.24 2.97 -7.19
C ASP A 609 38.17 3.96 -6.69
N ALA A 610 37.41 3.55 -5.67
CA ALA A 610 36.39 4.38 -5.04
C ALA A 610 35.25 4.78 -6.00
N GLY A 611 34.82 3.83 -6.82
CA GLY A 611 33.69 3.95 -7.74
C GLY A 611 33.98 4.76 -9.01
N ALA A 612 35.23 5.15 -9.27
CA ALA A 612 35.57 6.02 -10.41
C ALA A 612 35.55 5.27 -11.74
N THR A 613 36.15 4.09 -11.78
CA THR A 613 36.14 3.21 -12.94
C THR A 613 35.65 1.82 -12.56
N PHE A 614 34.94 1.17 -13.47
CA PHE A 614 34.44 -0.18 -13.33
C PHE A 614 35.01 -1.07 -14.43
N ALA A 615 35.34 -2.30 -14.08
CA ALA A 615 35.67 -3.35 -15.02
C ALA A 615 34.75 -4.54 -14.82
N ARG A 616 34.46 -5.28 -15.89
CA ARG A 616 33.75 -6.56 -15.76
C ARG A 616 34.57 -7.49 -14.87
N ALA A 617 33.93 -8.10 -13.90
CA ALA A 617 34.51 -9.12 -13.04
C ALA A 617 35.16 -10.23 -13.88
N ALA A 618 36.37 -10.65 -13.52
CA ALA A 618 37.11 -11.69 -14.24
C ALA A 618 36.44 -13.07 -14.09
N GLY A 619 35.81 -13.31 -12.93
CA GLY A 619 35.07 -14.53 -12.66
C GLY A 619 33.82 -14.59 -13.52
N SER A 620 33.67 -15.68 -14.27
CA SER A 620 32.42 -15.97 -14.95
C SER A 620 31.40 -16.53 -13.95
N LEU A 621 30.17 -16.03 -14.02
CA LEU A 621 29.02 -16.69 -13.42
C LEU A 621 28.70 -17.98 -14.21
N SER A 622 27.67 -18.71 -13.78
CA SER A 622 27.17 -19.85 -14.56
C SER A 622 26.78 -19.43 -15.98
N PRO A 623 27.10 -20.22 -17.02
CA PRO A 623 26.60 -20.00 -18.38
C PRO A 623 25.08 -20.00 -18.49
N ALA A 624 24.38 -20.59 -17.52
CA ALA A 624 22.92 -20.60 -17.46
C ALA A 624 22.34 -19.28 -16.89
N ALA A 625 23.16 -18.43 -16.28
CA ALA A 625 22.70 -17.14 -15.78
C ALA A 625 22.55 -16.16 -16.95
N THR A 626 21.41 -15.49 -17.03
CA THR A 626 21.12 -14.45 -18.02
C THR A 626 21.11 -13.05 -17.40
N GLY A 627 20.99 -12.95 -16.07
CA GLY A 627 20.96 -11.67 -15.37
C GLY A 627 21.31 -11.76 -13.89
N VAL A 628 21.94 -10.70 -13.36
CA VAL A 628 22.17 -10.54 -11.93
C VAL A 628 21.08 -9.66 -11.34
N ARG A 629 20.26 -10.21 -10.45
CA ARG A 629 19.09 -9.51 -9.89
C ARG A 629 19.42 -8.67 -8.67
N TYR A 630 20.30 -9.16 -7.81
CA TYR A 630 20.70 -8.45 -6.61
C TYR A 630 22.14 -8.78 -6.21
N VAL A 631 22.84 -7.77 -5.69
CA VAL A 631 24.21 -7.88 -5.17
C VAL A 631 24.20 -7.51 -3.69
N THR A 632 24.80 -8.34 -2.84
CA THR A 632 25.00 -8.01 -1.42
C THR A 632 26.43 -8.30 -1.00
N ALA A 633 27.08 -7.32 -0.37
CA ALA A 633 28.44 -7.47 0.15
C ALA A 633 28.40 -7.99 1.59
N HIS A 634 29.38 -8.81 1.97
CA HIS A 634 29.46 -9.33 3.31
C HIS A 634 29.77 -8.21 4.31
N PRO A 635 28.94 -8.01 5.35
CA PRO A 635 29.10 -6.91 6.30
C PRO A 635 30.39 -6.97 7.12
N ALA A 636 30.93 -8.19 7.32
CA ALA A 636 32.09 -8.42 8.16
C ALA A 636 33.40 -8.85 7.45
N VAL A 637 33.36 -9.18 6.16
CA VAL A 637 34.48 -9.82 5.46
C VAL A 637 34.76 -9.07 4.17
N ALA A 638 35.91 -8.42 4.11
CA ALA A 638 36.35 -7.67 2.93
C ALA A 638 36.46 -8.59 1.70
N GLY A 639 35.95 -8.14 0.56
CA GLY A 639 35.97 -8.83 -0.71
C GLY A 639 34.96 -9.97 -0.85
N ALA A 640 34.26 -10.34 0.23
CA ALA A 640 33.19 -11.32 0.14
C ALA A 640 31.91 -10.67 -0.39
N VAL A 641 31.40 -11.17 -1.51
CA VAL A 641 30.19 -10.66 -2.19
C VAL A 641 29.34 -11.82 -2.70
N PHE A 642 28.03 -11.66 -2.61
CA PHE A 642 27.03 -12.61 -3.08
C PHE A 642 26.18 -11.97 -4.16
N VAL A 643 25.81 -12.75 -5.16
CA VAL A 643 24.94 -12.32 -6.25
C VAL A 643 23.82 -13.32 -6.46
N SER A 644 22.59 -12.84 -6.58
CA SER A 644 21.44 -13.65 -6.98
C SER A 644 21.19 -13.52 -8.48
N THR A 645 20.89 -14.64 -9.12
CA THR A 645 20.61 -14.72 -10.55
C THR A 645 19.41 -15.63 -10.81
N ASP A 646 18.96 -15.65 -12.06
CA ASP A 646 18.02 -16.63 -12.58
C ASP A 646 18.51 -18.09 -12.45
N ALA A 647 19.83 -18.31 -12.46
CA ALA A 647 20.42 -19.64 -12.31
C ALA A 647 20.70 -20.06 -10.85
N GLY A 648 20.54 -19.17 -9.87
CA GLY A 648 20.79 -19.45 -8.45
C GLY A 648 21.62 -18.36 -7.76
N VAL A 649 22.30 -18.71 -6.68
CA VAL A 649 23.14 -17.76 -5.92
C VAL A 649 24.61 -18.12 -6.10
N PHE A 650 25.45 -17.10 -6.30
CA PHE A 650 26.89 -17.25 -6.43
C PHE A 650 27.59 -16.38 -5.40
N ARG A 651 28.75 -16.83 -4.92
CA ARG A 651 29.60 -16.11 -3.98
C ARG A 651 31.00 -15.94 -4.53
N SER A 652 31.61 -14.81 -4.20
CA SER A 652 33.03 -14.55 -4.39
C SER A 652 33.62 -14.16 -3.04
N ALA A 653 34.88 -14.55 -2.80
CA ALA A 653 35.65 -14.15 -1.62
C ALA A 653 36.76 -13.12 -1.95
N ASP A 654 36.88 -12.74 -3.21
CA ASP A 654 38.01 -12.00 -3.79
C ASP A 654 37.52 -10.84 -4.67
N SER A 655 36.44 -10.17 -4.24
CA SER A 655 35.85 -9.02 -4.91
C SER A 655 35.43 -9.28 -6.36
N GLY A 656 34.98 -10.50 -6.67
CA GLY A 656 34.48 -10.90 -7.99
C GLY A 656 35.56 -11.44 -8.95
N ALA A 657 36.80 -11.63 -8.49
CA ALA A 657 37.83 -12.23 -9.34
C ALA A 657 37.52 -13.71 -9.65
N THR A 658 36.93 -14.43 -8.69
CA THR A 658 36.40 -15.79 -8.87
C THR A 658 35.01 -15.93 -8.24
N PHE A 659 34.17 -16.77 -8.83
CA PHE A 659 32.85 -17.12 -8.30
C PHE A 659 32.71 -18.62 -8.09
N ALA A 660 32.07 -18.98 -6.99
CA ALA A 660 31.59 -20.33 -6.72
C ALA A 660 30.06 -20.30 -6.56
N PRO A 661 29.34 -21.31 -7.07
CA PRO A 661 27.94 -21.47 -6.71
C PRO A 661 27.81 -21.70 -5.20
N VAL A 662 26.80 -21.08 -4.60
CA VAL A 662 26.31 -21.43 -3.25
C VAL A 662 25.65 -22.81 -3.32
N ALA A 663 25.58 -23.53 -2.20
CA ALA A 663 25.05 -24.91 -2.14
C ALA A 663 23.80 -25.10 -3.01
N SER A 664 23.81 -26.16 -3.82
CA SER A 664 22.78 -26.47 -4.82
C SER A 664 21.39 -26.62 -4.19
N GLY A 665 20.34 -26.24 -4.91
CA GLY A 665 18.95 -26.42 -4.47
C GLY A 665 18.10 -25.15 -4.55
N LEU A 666 18.70 -23.99 -4.81
CA LEU A 666 17.99 -22.77 -5.18
C LEU A 666 18.29 -22.35 -6.61
N THR A 667 17.23 -22.10 -7.37
CA THR A 667 17.27 -21.43 -8.68
C THR A 667 16.40 -20.19 -8.64
N ASP A 668 16.47 -19.36 -9.68
CA ASP A 668 15.57 -18.22 -9.86
C ASP A 668 15.52 -17.29 -8.64
N ALA A 669 16.71 -16.97 -8.10
CA ALA A 669 16.86 -16.20 -6.87
C ALA A 669 16.60 -14.71 -7.16
N GLN A 670 15.53 -14.16 -6.58
CA GLN A 670 15.06 -12.80 -6.82
C GLN A 670 15.83 -11.77 -5.99
N HIS A 671 16.07 -12.09 -4.71
CA HIS A 671 16.72 -11.21 -3.74
C HIS A 671 17.47 -12.05 -2.72
N ILE A 672 18.56 -11.49 -2.18
CA ILE A 672 19.36 -12.11 -1.11
C ILE A 672 19.72 -11.08 -0.04
N ALA A 673 19.97 -11.54 1.19
CA ALA A 673 20.46 -10.72 2.28
C ALA A 673 21.28 -11.55 3.28
N LEU A 674 22.22 -10.91 3.95
CA LEU A 674 22.97 -11.50 5.06
C LEU A 674 22.45 -10.96 6.39
N GLY A 675 22.39 -11.81 7.41
CA GLY A 675 22.11 -11.41 8.79
C GLY A 675 22.93 -12.22 9.79
N LEU A 676 23.02 -11.73 11.02
CA LEU A 676 23.74 -12.41 12.08
C LEU A 676 23.08 -13.78 12.35
N GLY A 677 23.87 -14.85 12.28
CA GLY A 677 23.38 -16.21 12.55
C GLY A 677 23.01 -16.40 14.02
N ALA A 678 22.17 -17.39 14.32
CA ALA A 678 21.63 -17.61 15.66
C ALA A 678 22.70 -17.79 16.77
N GLY A 679 23.89 -18.26 16.42
CA GLY A 679 25.04 -18.38 17.34
C GLY A 679 25.83 -17.10 17.58
N GLY A 680 25.47 -15.99 16.92
CA GLY A 680 26.09 -14.67 17.08
C GLY A 680 27.49 -14.50 16.48
N SER A 681 28.08 -15.57 15.93
CA SER A 681 29.43 -15.56 15.35
C SER A 681 29.47 -15.96 13.87
N SER A 682 28.38 -16.52 13.33
CA SER A 682 28.21 -16.85 11.91
C SER A 682 27.27 -15.86 11.20
N TRP A 683 27.19 -15.95 9.88
CA TRP A 683 26.25 -15.18 9.07
C TRP A 683 25.30 -16.13 8.34
N THR A 684 24.00 -15.89 8.50
CA THR A 684 22.95 -16.58 7.73
C THR A 684 22.75 -15.85 6.41
N LEU A 685 22.71 -16.59 5.30
CA LEU A 685 22.30 -16.09 4.00
C LEU A 685 20.82 -16.41 3.78
N TYR A 686 20.02 -15.38 3.54
CA TYR A 686 18.60 -15.47 3.20
C TYR A 686 18.41 -15.25 1.71
N ALA A 687 17.49 -15.99 1.10
CA ALA A 687 17.19 -15.90 -0.33
C ALA A 687 15.71 -16.10 -0.64
N LEU A 688 15.15 -15.21 -1.45
CA LEU A 688 13.89 -15.44 -2.15
C LEU A 688 14.20 -16.16 -3.45
N GLY A 689 13.76 -17.41 -3.60
CA GLY A 689 14.08 -18.21 -4.78
C GLY A 689 13.32 -19.52 -4.84
N SER A 690 13.44 -20.22 -5.96
CA SER A 690 12.80 -21.51 -6.19
C SER A 690 13.60 -22.63 -5.55
N GLY A 691 13.03 -23.24 -4.50
CA GLY A 691 13.62 -24.37 -3.79
C GLY A 691 13.37 -25.74 -4.45
N PRO A 692 13.69 -26.85 -3.76
CA PRO A 692 13.51 -28.23 -4.26
C PRO A 692 12.07 -28.65 -4.63
N GLY A 693 11.06 -27.78 -4.44
CA GLY A 693 9.68 -27.97 -4.90
C GLY A 693 9.27 -27.07 -6.07
N GLY A 694 10.19 -26.31 -6.67
CA GLY A 694 9.94 -25.41 -7.82
C GLY A 694 9.17 -24.13 -7.50
N GLN A 695 8.61 -24.00 -6.30
CA GLN A 695 7.92 -22.79 -5.84
C GLN A 695 8.92 -21.76 -5.30
N ARG A 696 8.73 -20.49 -5.65
CA ARG A 696 9.46 -19.36 -5.05
C ARG A 696 9.05 -19.18 -3.60
N ARG A 697 10.00 -19.31 -2.69
CA ARG A 697 9.81 -19.15 -1.23
C ARG A 697 11.01 -18.47 -0.60
N LEU A 698 10.87 -18.05 0.66
CA LEU A 698 12.00 -17.59 1.47
C LEU A 698 12.75 -18.77 2.09
N HIS A 699 14.03 -18.86 1.76
CA HIS A 699 14.94 -19.87 2.28
C HIS A 699 16.11 -19.23 3.02
N ALA A 700 16.72 -20.01 3.92
CA ALA A 700 17.91 -19.59 4.66
C ALA A 700 18.98 -20.69 4.68
N SER A 701 20.24 -20.28 4.68
CA SER A 701 21.42 -21.14 4.86
C SER A 701 22.27 -20.57 6.00
N ALA A 702 22.54 -21.39 7.03
CA ALA A 702 23.10 -20.96 8.32
C ALA A 702 24.58 -20.54 8.29
N ASP A 703 25.28 -20.86 7.20
CA ASP A 703 26.73 -20.76 7.04
C ASP A 703 27.09 -19.99 5.76
N ALA A 704 26.36 -18.90 5.52
CA ALA A 704 26.50 -18.02 4.37
C ALA A 704 26.48 -18.78 3.03
N GLY A 705 25.61 -19.78 2.89
CA GLY A 705 25.43 -20.54 1.65
C GLY A 705 26.41 -21.70 1.44
N ALA A 706 27.18 -22.11 2.45
CA ALA A 706 28.03 -23.30 2.32
C ALA A 706 27.25 -24.61 2.49
N GLY A 707 26.18 -24.57 3.27
CA GLY A 707 25.34 -25.69 3.67
C GLY A 707 23.93 -25.59 3.10
N PRO A 708 23.05 -26.55 3.46
CA PRO A 708 21.74 -26.70 2.83
C PRO A 708 20.82 -25.51 3.07
N TRP A 709 19.88 -25.34 2.14
CA TRP A 709 18.80 -24.35 2.24
C TRP A 709 17.61 -24.92 3.00
N VAL A 710 17.09 -24.15 3.95
CA VAL A 710 15.89 -24.46 4.73
C VAL A 710 14.80 -23.48 4.35
N ASP A 711 13.59 -23.97 4.03
CA ASP A 711 12.40 -23.13 3.91
C ASP A 711 12.02 -22.56 5.28
N ILE A 712 12.07 -21.24 5.41
CA ILE A 712 11.72 -20.52 6.64
C ILE A 712 10.40 -19.74 6.52
N GLN A 713 9.80 -19.71 5.33
CA GLN A 713 8.52 -19.01 5.12
C GLN A 713 7.37 -19.70 5.86
N GLY A 714 7.37 -21.04 5.90
CA GLY A 714 6.26 -21.83 6.45
C GLY A 714 5.04 -21.87 5.54
N ALA A 715 3.99 -22.61 5.94
CA ALA A 715 2.84 -22.89 5.08
C ALA A 715 1.83 -21.74 4.95
N ALA A 716 1.74 -20.86 5.95
CA ALA A 716 0.64 -19.91 6.07
C ALA A 716 0.99 -18.47 5.64
N GLN A 717 2.27 -18.11 5.58
CA GLN A 717 2.67 -16.72 5.32
C GLN A 717 2.86 -16.47 3.82
N GLY A 718 2.05 -15.59 3.25
CA GLY A 718 2.28 -14.99 1.93
C GLY A 718 3.07 -13.69 2.04
N PHE A 719 3.96 -13.45 1.07
CA PHE A 719 4.71 -12.19 0.92
C PHE A 719 4.33 -11.45 -0.37
N GLY A 720 3.27 -11.87 -1.05
CA GLY A 720 2.90 -11.38 -2.37
C GLY A 720 3.90 -11.83 -3.43
N ARG A 721 4.16 -10.93 -4.40
CA ARG A 721 5.01 -11.18 -5.56
C ARG A 721 6.49 -11.05 -5.17
N MET A 722 7.23 -12.16 -5.16
CA MET A 722 8.57 -12.23 -4.56
C MET A 722 9.61 -11.38 -5.31
N GLU A 723 9.41 -11.08 -6.59
CA GLU A 723 10.26 -10.16 -7.36
C GLU A 723 10.21 -8.72 -6.81
N ASN A 724 9.09 -8.37 -6.17
CA ASN A 724 8.86 -7.03 -5.62
C ASN A 724 9.19 -6.96 -4.13
N ALA A 725 9.50 -8.08 -3.48
CA ALA A 725 9.86 -8.11 -2.07
C ALA A 725 11.31 -7.66 -1.85
N ARG A 726 11.60 -7.17 -0.63
CA ARG A 726 12.93 -6.73 -0.19
C ARG A 726 13.36 -7.49 1.03
N LEU A 727 14.62 -7.88 1.10
CA LEU A 727 15.16 -8.64 2.24
C LEU A 727 16.22 -7.84 2.99
N ALA A 728 16.17 -7.92 4.31
CA ALA A 728 17.30 -7.61 5.17
C ALA A 728 17.43 -8.69 6.26
N GLY A 729 18.65 -9.14 6.55
CA GLY A 729 18.94 -9.87 7.77
C GLY A 729 19.38 -8.87 8.85
N SER A 730 19.00 -9.08 10.10
CA SER A 730 19.46 -8.19 11.17
C SER A 730 20.97 -8.30 11.33
N GLY A 731 21.65 -7.15 11.32
CA GLY A 731 23.07 -7.06 11.63
C GLY A 731 23.38 -7.11 13.13
N ASN A 732 22.36 -6.98 13.99
CA ASN A 732 22.52 -6.81 15.44
C ASN A 732 21.86 -7.92 16.26
N VAL A 733 20.82 -8.58 15.73
CA VAL A 733 20.06 -9.61 16.42
C VAL A 733 20.21 -10.97 15.74
N PRO A 734 20.79 -11.97 16.42
CA PRO A 734 20.94 -13.32 15.90
C PRO A 734 19.62 -13.94 15.40
N GLY A 735 19.64 -14.44 14.17
CA GLY A 735 18.54 -15.20 13.56
C GLY A 735 17.34 -14.36 13.13
N GLN A 736 17.42 -13.03 13.21
CA GLN A 736 16.33 -12.12 12.84
C GLN A 736 16.40 -11.72 11.36
N VAL A 737 15.25 -11.72 10.69
CA VAL A 737 15.11 -11.44 9.25
C VAL A 737 13.86 -10.61 8.97
N TYR A 738 13.94 -9.76 7.95
CA TYR A 738 12.90 -8.87 7.50
C TYR A 738 12.52 -9.13 6.04
N VAL A 739 11.23 -9.07 5.74
CA VAL A 739 10.68 -9.14 4.39
C VAL A 739 9.79 -7.92 4.17
N GLY A 740 10.29 -6.97 3.39
CA GLY A 740 9.51 -5.86 2.87
C GLY A 740 8.63 -6.34 1.73
N THR A 741 7.36 -5.94 1.72
CA THR A 741 6.36 -6.39 0.75
C THR A 741 5.73 -5.22 0.02
N ASN A 742 5.04 -5.52 -1.08
CA ASN A 742 4.22 -4.55 -1.79
C ASN A 742 2.78 -4.62 -1.25
N GLY A 743 2.48 -3.84 -0.20
CA GLY A 743 1.13 -3.72 0.37
C GLY A 743 0.89 -4.40 1.71
N ARG A 744 1.87 -5.11 2.30
CA ARG A 744 1.76 -5.70 3.65
C ARG A 744 2.84 -5.19 4.61
N GLY A 745 3.49 -4.06 4.28
CA GLY A 745 4.58 -3.49 5.06
C GLY A 745 5.77 -4.43 5.19
N VAL A 746 6.44 -4.40 6.35
CA VAL A 746 7.59 -5.27 6.64
C VAL A 746 7.16 -6.37 7.59
N PHE A 747 7.38 -7.63 7.19
CA PHE A 747 7.32 -8.77 8.09
C PHE A 747 8.68 -8.97 8.77
N VAL A 748 8.65 -9.39 10.03
CA VAL A 748 9.81 -9.77 10.83
C VAL A 748 9.58 -11.15 11.44
N ALA A 749 10.64 -11.94 11.49
CA ALA A 749 10.69 -13.17 12.26
C ALA A 749 12.10 -13.40 12.82
N GLN A 750 12.19 -14.23 13.85
CA GLN A 750 13.45 -14.63 14.46
C GLN A 750 13.44 -16.14 14.71
N GLY A 751 14.53 -16.82 14.35
CA GLY A 751 14.64 -18.26 14.55
C GLY A 751 16.04 -18.80 14.27
N SER A 752 16.24 -20.07 14.59
CA SER A 752 17.49 -20.79 14.29
C SER A 752 17.35 -21.56 12.98
N VAL A 753 18.38 -21.49 12.14
CA VAL A 753 18.50 -22.29 10.92
C VAL A 753 19.44 -23.45 11.23
N GLY A 754 18.96 -24.69 11.09
CA GLY A 754 19.77 -25.88 11.36
C GLY A 754 20.95 -25.97 10.40
N GLY A 755 22.18 -26.00 10.93
CA GLY A 755 23.36 -26.38 10.15
C GLY A 755 23.37 -27.89 9.94
N GLY A 756 23.70 -28.36 8.73
CA GLY A 756 23.77 -29.78 8.39
C GLY A 756 24.93 -30.54 9.08
N GLY A 757 24.97 -30.54 10.41
CA GLY A 757 25.86 -31.36 11.22
C GLY A 757 25.03 -32.32 12.07
N GLY A 758 25.12 -33.62 11.78
CA GLY A 758 24.45 -34.66 12.56
C GLY A 758 24.82 -34.59 14.03
N GLY A 759 23.84 -34.27 14.87
CA GLY A 759 23.97 -34.27 16.33
C GLY A 759 22.58 -34.20 16.94
N THR A 760 22.11 -35.32 17.46
CA THR A 760 20.86 -35.45 18.22
C THR A 760 20.89 -34.53 19.44
N GLY A 761 20.04 -33.49 19.45
CA GLY A 761 19.91 -32.54 20.55
C GLY A 761 18.45 -32.24 20.86
N SER A 762 18.04 -32.62 22.06
CA SER A 762 16.69 -32.56 22.62
C SER A 762 16.10 -31.15 22.66
N THR A 763 14.84 -31.00 22.25
CA THR A 763 14.02 -29.80 22.42
C THR A 763 13.51 -29.69 23.86
N THR A 764 14.19 -28.92 24.71
CA THR A 764 13.61 -28.42 25.96
C THR A 764 12.84 -27.13 25.69
N LEU A 765 11.50 -27.23 25.78
CA LEU A 765 10.58 -26.10 25.90
C LEU A 765 10.88 -25.33 27.19
N VAL A 766 11.23 -24.05 27.09
CA VAL A 766 11.27 -23.12 28.23
C VAL A 766 10.02 -22.27 28.19
N THR A 767 9.15 -22.48 29.18
CA THR A 767 7.95 -21.69 29.46
C THR A 767 8.37 -20.38 30.13
N SER A 768 7.99 -19.22 29.57
CA SER A 768 8.21 -17.92 30.19
C SER A 768 6.99 -17.46 30.98
N THR A 769 7.15 -17.34 32.30
CA THR A 769 6.21 -16.71 33.23
C THR A 769 6.31 -15.19 33.17
N THR A 770 5.17 -14.53 32.99
CA THR A 770 4.97 -13.07 33.08
C THR A 770 5.01 -12.60 34.53
N THR A 771 5.81 -11.57 34.82
CA THR A 771 5.71 -10.79 36.07
C THR A 771 5.51 -9.32 35.73
N SER A 772 4.40 -8.76 36.21
CA SER A 772 4.05 -7.34 36.13
C SER A 772 4.96 -6.50 37.04
N ALA A 773 5.40 -5.34 36.56
CA ALA A 773 6.00 -4.31 37.39
C ALA A 773 5.39 -2.93 37.08
N THR A 774 5.01 -2.27 38.16
CA THR A 774 4.18 -1.06 38.28
C THR A 774 4.97 0.22 37.99
N THR A 775 4.25 1.21 37.47
CA THR A 775 4.65 2.58 37.15
C THR A 775 4.93 3.46 38.37
N THR A 776 5.89 4.39 38.24
CA THR A 776 5.92 5.66 38.99
C THR A 776 6.46 6.78 38.11
N SER A 777 5.65 7.82 37.93
CA SER A 777 5.95 9.05 37.18
C SER A 777 6.42 10.16 38.12
N LYS A 778 7.34 11.01 37.64
CA LYS A 778 7.64 12.32 38.24
C LYS A 778 7.70 13.37 37.13
N PRO A 779 7.07 14.55 37.30
CA PRO A 779 7.01 15.58 36.27
C PRO A 779 8.27 16.44 36.26
N MET A 780 8.71 16.88 35.08
CA MET A 780 9.74 17.92 34.93
C MET A 780 9.22 19.06 34.06
N THR A 781 9.34 20.25 34.62
CA THR A 781 8.78 21.53 34.21
C THR A 781 9.57 22.19 33.08
N THR A 782 8.87 23.05 32.36
CA THR A 782 9.21 23.89 31.21
C THR A 782 10.28 24.96 31.43
N SER A 783 10.97 25.35 30.35
CA SER A 783 11.32 26.76 30.08
C SER A 783 11.61 26.99 28.59
N MET A 784 10.83 27.87 27.95
CA MET A 784 11.04 28.39 26.60
C MET A 784 11.93 29.64 26.64
N SER A 785 12.70 29.87 25.57
CA SER A 785 13.29 31.18 25.27
C SER A 785 13.22 31.45 23.77
N THR A 786 12.55 32.55 23.41
CA THR A 786 12.37 33.11 22.07
C THR A 786 13.49 34.09 21.71
N SER A 787 13.87 34.17 20.43
CA SER A 787 14.48 35.38 19.87
C SER A 787 14.16 35.53 18.38
N SER A 788 13.53 36.65 18.04
CA SER A 788 13.20 37.17 16.71
C SER A 788 14.33 38.04 16.14
N SER A 789 14.48 38.09 14.81
CA SER A 789 15.04 39.27 14.11
C SER A 789 14.65 39.27 12.63
N ALA A 790 14.35 40.45 12.10
CA ALA A 790 13.78 40.70 10.78
C ALA A 790 14.55 41.78 9.98
N ARG A 791 14.30 41.78 8.66
CA ARG A 791 14.49 42.84 7.62
C ARG A 791 15.91 43.09 7.06
N PRO A 792 16.10 43.76 5.89
CA PRO A 792 15.13 44.30 4.91
C PRO A 792 15.45 44.12 3.39
N THR A 793 14.46 44.56 2.61
CA THR A 793 14.24 44.65 1.15
C THR A 793 15.05 45.74 0.40
N THR A 794 15.23 45.56 -0.93
CA THR A 794 15.46 46.64 -1.92
C THR A 794 14.75 46.36 -3.26
N THR A 795 14.21 47.42 -3.87
CA THR A 795 13.33 47.49 -5.06
C THR A 795 14.02 48.04 -6.32
N GLY A 796 13.52 47.71 -7.51
CA GLY A 796 13.72 48.44 -8.78
C GLY A 796 12.99 47.76 -9.96
N GLY A 797 12.14 48.49 -10.71
CA GLY A 797 11.18 47.94 -11.67
C GLY A 797 11.22 48.50 -13.11
N GLY A 798 10.37 47.91 -13.95
CA GLY A 798 10.01 48.26 -15.34
C GLY A 798 9.75 46.98 -16.16
N GLY A 799 8.62 46.70 -16.82
CA GLY A 799 7.38 47.42 -17.06
C GLY A 799 6.62 46.73 -18.20
N GLY A 800 6.01 45.57 -17.92
CA GLY A 800 4.93 44.94 -18.70
C GLY A 800 3.66 44.86 -17.83
N PRO A 801 2.46 44.56 -18.37
CA PRO A 801 1.25 44.50 -17.54
C PRO A 801 1.45 43.49 -16.41
N THR A 802 1.54 43.98 -15.18
CA THR A 802 1.73 43.10 -14.03
C THR A 802 0.42 42.41 -13.68
N VAL A 803 0.48 41.13 -13.34
CA VAL A 803 -0.67 40.35 -12.91
C VAL A 803 -1.06 40.77 -11.49
N PRO A 804 -2.32 41.18 -11.23
CA PRO A 804 -2.76 41.56 -9.88
C PRO A 804 -2.68 40.36 -8.93
N ARG A 805 -2.72 40.60 -7.61
CA ARG A 805 -2.81 39.54 -6.60
C ARG A 805 -3.92 38.56 -6.98
N TYR A 806 -3.61 37.26 -6.92
CA TYR A 806 -4.47 36.13 -7.29
C TYR A 806 -4.69 35.92 -8.80
N GLY A 807 -4.11 36.74 -9.68
CA GLY A 807 -4.10 36.45 -11.10
C GLY A 807 -3.12 35.33 -11.46
N GLN A 808 -3.41 34.60 -12.54
CA GLN A 808 -2.49 33.61 -13.10
C GLN A 808 -1.27 34.31 -13.68
N CYS A 809 -0.08 33.81 -13.37
CA CYS A 809 1.21 34.35 -13.81
C CYS A 809 2.13 33.28 -14.42
N GLY A 810 1.62 32.07 -14.65
CA GLY A 810 2.37 30.97 -15.24
C GLY A 810 1.57 29.67 -15.30
N GLY A 811 2.21 28.63 -15.83
CA GLY A 811 1.61 27.31 -16.09
C GLY A 811 1.80 26.86 -17.53
N ILE A 812 1.84 25.54 -17.77
CA ILE A 812 1.91 24.96 -19.11
C ILE A 812 0.75 25.50 -19.96
N GLY A 813 1.06 26.09 -21.11
CA GLY A 813 0.08 26.67 -22.04
C GLY A 813 -0.40 28.09 -21.71
N TYR A 814 0.09 28.72 -20.63
CA TYR A 814 -0.27 30.09 -20.28
C TYR A 814 0.50 31.12 -21.12
N GLY A 815 -0.20 31.95 -21.90
CA GLY A 815 0.37 32.99 -22.76
C GLY A 815 0.23 34.43 -22.25
N GLY A 816 -0.22 34.62 -21.00
CA GLY A 816 -0.41 35.94 -20.40
C GLY A 816 0.83 36.48 -19.66
N PRO A 817 0.72 37.60 -18.94
CA PRO A 817 1.85 38.22 -18.27
C PRO A 817 2.37 37.35 -17.10
N THR A 818 3.68 37.28 -16.92
CA THR A 818 4.31 36.38 -15.92
C THR A 818 4.84 37.09 -14.68
N VAL A 819 4.77 38.42 -14.66
CA VAL A 819 5.28 39.27 -13.57
C VAL A 819 4.12 39.73 -12.71
N CYS A 820 4.17 39.43 -11.42
CA CYS A 820 3.15 39.86 -10.46
C CYS A 820 3.30 41.33 -10.07
N ALA A 821 2.17 41.98 -9.76
CA ALA A 821 2.17 43.30 -9.17
C ALA A 821 2.79 43.21 -7.77
N ALA A 822 3.76 44.08 -7.48
CA ALA A 822 4.38 44.13 -6.16
C ALA A 822 3.31 44.35 -5.07
N PRO A 823 3.38 43.67 -3.91
CA PRO A 823 4.50 42.87 -3.39
C PRO A 823 4.46 41.37 -3.75
N HIS A 824 3.59 40.95 -4.65
CA HIS A 824 3.30 39.53 -4.88
C HIS A 824 4.36 38.83 -5.74
N THR A 825 4.51 37.53 -5.54
CA THR A 825 5.43 36.68 -6.32
C THR A 825 4.69 35.58 -7.04
N CYS A 826 5.11 35.26 -8.26
CA CYS A 826 4.49 34.22 -9.05
C CYS A 826 4.84 32.85 -8.46
N THR A 827 3.87 32.22 -7.80
CA THR A 827 4.04 30.98 -7.06
C THR A 827 3.35 29.85 -7.81
N LYS A 828 4.13 28.84 -8.21
CA LYS A 828 3.61 27.64 -8.86
C LYS A 828 2.66 26.90 -7.92
N GLN A 829 1.40 26.73 -8.33
CA GLN A 829 0.42 25.91 -7.59
C GLN A 829 0.41 24.49 -8.13
N ASN A 830 0.46 24.35 -9.46
CA ASN A 830 0.68 23.09 -10.17
C ASN A 830 1.32 23.36 -11.53
N ASP A 831 1.56 22.33 -12.33
CA ASP A 831 2.19 22.46 -13.65
C ASP A 831 1.44 23.38 -14.61
N TRP A 832 0.12 23.46 -14.51
CA TRP A 832 -0.76 24.21 -15.42
C TRP A 832 -1.15 25.60 -14.89
N TYR A 833 -0.89 25.90 -13.62
CA TYR A 833 -1.35 27.13 -12.98
C TYR A 833 -0.38 27.66 -11.92
N TRP A 834 0.17 28.85 -12.16
CA TRP A 834 0.98 29.60 -11.20
C TRP A 834 0.25 30.91 -10.90
N GLN A 835 0.30 31.38 -9.67
CA GLN A 835 -0.52 32.50 -9.20
C GLN A 835 0.30 33.54 -8.46
N CYS A 836 -0.07 34.82 -8.60
CA CYS A 836 0.49 35.89 -7.79
C CYS A 836 -0.02 35.83 -6.35
N LEU A 837 0.87 35.51 -5.40
CA LEU A 837 0.56 35.45 -3.97
C LEU A 837 1.32 36.49 -3.17
#